data_AF-A0A2G9H4R7-F1
#
_entry.id   AF-A0A2G9H4R7-F1
#
_cell.length_a   1.000
_cell.length_b   1.000
_cell.length_c   1.000
_cell.angle_alpha   90.00
_cell.angle_beta   90.00
_cell.angle_gamma   90.00
#
_symmetry.space_group_name_H-M   'P 1'
#
loop_
_entity.id
_entity.type
_entity.pdbx_description
1 polymer ?
#
loop_
_entity_poly.entity_id
_entity_poly.type
_entity_poly.pdbx_seq_one_letter_code
_entity_poly.pdbx_strand_id
1 'polypeptide(L)'
;MWSEEDKSIELNRNKTLSKFPSFFPERVSPKVLTNQTNLKNLEISQNNNDHDKLSDYYSSSDSEAEQKEKAKKVALFESRQRRKQSHLAEESSSSPDPLMEDVESVPGGGKHTPPKDFVCPITTHVFEDPVTLETGQTYERRAIQEWLDRGNSTCPITRQKLQSCKLPKTNYVLKRLIASWREQNPSPVLNHSQVIRSVSPNSVISQATIDGTMSELRVAITNLCTSEILREAEKAVLKIERFWQDRNMEPEIQSMLVKPPAINGFVEILFNSMDTQVLRATLRLLTELGLRDDNVIQTLTRVDSDVECIVELFKKGLEEAVVLVRVLKPLARSLIEMDLVDYLLEFLSNKEDYDSAKTACVILLGYILQSSSEESSVKIVRSVVSTKAIEKIIVSLKAEQVEERIAAVSILLRCILEDGKCRNIIAEKVELASVVEMFVGVNDAERFEIVHFLSELVKLNRRNLNEQILHILKDEGTFSTMHTLLVYLQNAPPDQSPIVAGLLLQLDLLDEPRKMSIYREEAMDSLITCLRNSEFPVAQISAAETVLSLQGRFSYSGKSLSRAILLKRAGLDRNYTAFIRKDQRRHNISADAQQTMEDEKAAEEWERKVAFVLVSHEFGLVFEALAEGLKSKYEELHTICFMTATWLVYMLSILPDTGIRGAARLCLLDHFISIFKSVNNTEDKALSMLALNSFIRDPEGMQDLAGHMKGILKGLRELKKSSAMAFEMLKALSEEHDNSADIWNHKELSQTDCSINGEVLAITCFKGKIFSGHSDGTIKVWTSGNSELHLIQEVREHTKPVTSLAVLHSSEKLYSGSLDRTVKMWSVNEEGIYCEQVHEMKDQINNLVIANSVACYIAQGAGVKVHSWNGSSKLVNQNKYAKCLALVQGKLYCGCHDSSIQEVDLATGTLGNIQSGSKKLLGKANPIYALQVHDGLIYAAASAPSLDGANVKIWSTSNYSMVGSLPSTSEVRTIAVSSELIYLGCKVGIIEVWCKNKYSRVETLQTRSNTRILCMALDTNEDMLVIGTSDGRIQTWGLS
;
A
#
# COMPACT_ATOMS: atom_id res chain seq x y z
N MET A 1 -28.92 29.43 10.69
CA MET A 1 -29.99 30.38 11.06
C MET A 1 -29.30 31.72 11.20
N TRP A 2 -29.90 32.82 10.69
CA TRP A 2 -29.27 34.14 10.50
C TRP A 2 -28.16 34.14 9.42
N SER A 3 -28.02 35.14 8.54
CA SER A 3 -29.01 35.96 7.80
C SER A 3 -28.24 36.74 6.71
N GLU A 4 -28.85 36.94 5.54
CA GLU A 4 -28.28 37.73 4.44
C GLU A 4 -28.13 39.22 4.79
N GLU A 5 -27.16 39.92 4.20
CA GLU A 5 -27.35 41.29 3.74
C GLU A 5 -26.30 41.68 2.67
N ASP A 6 -26.76 41.93 1.44
CA ASP A 6 -25.96 42.44 0.31
C ASP A 6 -25.54 43.90 0.52
N LYS A 7 -24.29 44.26 0.17
CA LYS A 7 -23.96 45.58 -0.40
C LYS A 7 -22.90 45.53 -1.49
N SER A 8 -23.34 45.82 -2.71
CA SER A 8 -22.53 46.08 -3.90
C SER A 8 -21.79 47.44 -3.84
N ILE A 9 -20.53 47.48 -4.27
CA ILE A 9 -19.86 48.71 -4.76
C ILE A 9 -19.09 48.37 -6.04
N GLU A 10 -19.15 49.29 -7.01
CA GLU A 10 -18.69 49.09 -8.40
C GLU A 10 -17.16 49.10 -8.60
N LEU A 11 -16.75 48.61 -9.77
CA LEU A 11 -15.36 48.54 -10.21
C LEU A 11 -14.68 49.91 -10.32
N ASN A 12 -13.38 49.94 -10.06
CA ASN A 12 -12.47 50.75 -10.85
C ASN A 12 -11.20 49.97 -11.21
N ARG A 13 -10.97 49.75 -12.50
CA ARG A 13 -9.78 49.05 -13.02
C ARG A 13 -8.63 50.04 -13.17
N ASN A 14 -7.44 49.70 -12.64
CA ASN A 14 -6.18 49.98 -13.33
C ASN A 14 -5.08 49.01 -12.88
N LYS A 15 -4.24 48.59 -13.85
CA LYS A 15 -3.20 47.57 -13.66
C LYS A 15 -1.89 48.17 -13.16
N THR A 16 -1.21 47.47 -12.25
CA THR A 16 0.26 47.24 -12.29
C THR A 16 0.63 46.10 -11.35
N LEU A 17 1.61 45.27 -11.71
CA LEU A 17 2.05 44.13 -10.89
C LEU A 17 2.76 44.58 -9.60
N SER A 18 2.40 43.98 -8.47
CA SER A 18 3.26 43.92 -7.27
C SER A 18 2.91 42.72 -6.38
N LYS A 19 3.91 42.20 -5.66
CA LYS A 19 3.85 41.01 -4.79
C LYS A 19 2.97 41.24 -3.55
N PHE A 20 2.02 40.34 -3.25
CA PHE A 20 1.29 40.22 -1.98
C PHE A 20 0.75 38.78 -1.81
N PRO A 21 0.29 38.34 -0.62
CA PRO A 21 1.13 37.96 0.52
C PRO A 21 0.84 36.53 1.02
N SER A 22 1.61 36.05 2.01
CA SER A 22 1.36 34.75 2.67
C SER A 22 0.09 34.80 3.53
N PHE A 23 -0.98 34.13 3.09
CA PHE A 23 -2.16 33.86 3.92
C PHE A 23 -2.02 32.52 4.66
N PHE A 24 -1.33 32.55 5.80
CA PHE A 24 -1.47 31.55 6.86
C PHE A 24 -1.75 32.30 8.17
N PRO A 25 -2.72 31.90 9.01
CA PRO A 25 -2.86 32.45 10.36
C PRO A 25 -1.63 32.12 11.21
N GLU A 26 -1.07 33.12 11.88
CA GLU A 26 0.11 32.91 12.75
C GLU A 26 -0.23 31.99 13.94
N ARG A 27 0.66 31.01 14.20
CA ARG A 27 0.55 30.09 15.33
C ARG A 27 0.61 30.83 16.67
N VAL A 28 -0.38 30.61 17.53
CA VAL A 28 -0.27 30.97 18.97
C VAL A 28 0.58 29.91 19.67
N SER A 29 1.81 30.27 20.04
CA SER A 29 2.74 29.38 20.74
C SER A 29 2.48 29.30 22.26
N PRO A 30 2.46 28.10 22.89
CA PRO A 30 2.15 27.97 24.31
C PRO A 30 3.41 27.99 25.20
N LYS A 31 3.79 29.14 25.76
CA LYS A 31 4.69 29.22 26.94
C LYS A 31 4.32 30.38 27.88
N VAL A 32 3.98 30.04 29.12
CA VAL A 32 3.86 30.97 30.27
C VAL A 32 4.55 30.32 31.47
N LEU A 33 5.05 31.15 32.40
CA LEU A 33 5.99 30.88 33.51
C LEU A 33 7.47 30.96 33.04
N THR A 34 8.33 31.85 33.56
CA THR A 34 8.13 32.89 34.60
C THR A 34 9.18 34.03 34.49
N ASN A 35 8.82 35.20 35.04
CA ASN A 35 9.69 36.28 35.55
C ASN A 35 10.54 37.15 34.60
N GLN A 36 10.01 38.35 34.36
CA GLN A 36 10.63 39.66 34.65
C GLN A 36 12.17 39.76 34.68
N THR A 37 12.77 40.60 33.82
CA THR A 37 13.02 42.02 34.15
C THR A 37 13.76 42.79 33.03
N ASN A 38 13.17 43.93 32.64
CA ASN A 38 13.81 45.24 32.43
C ASN A 38 14.86 45.54 31.32
N LEU A 39 14.54 46.66 30.63
CA LEU A 39 15.41 47.77 30.20
C LEU A 39 16.12 47.74 28.82
N LYS A 40 15.41 48.38 27.88
CA LYS A 40 15.81 49.61 27.15
C LYS A 40 16.74 49.56 25.92
N ASN A 41 16.25 50.35 24.94
CA ASN A 41 16.99 51.27 24.04
C ASN A 41 17.77 50.61 22.88
N LEU A 42 17.25 50.73 21.66
CA LEU A 42 17.38 51.88 20.73
C LEU A 42 18.65 51.76 19.87
N GLU A 43 18.44 51.25 18.66
CA GLU A 43 18.52 52.03 17.42
C GLU A 43 19.76 52.93 17.22
N ILE A 44 20.48 52.70 16.10
CA ILE A 44 20.89 53.70 15.08
C ILE A 44 22.15 53.21 14.34
N SER A 45 21.99 52.94 13.03
CA SER A 45 22.85 53.35 11.89
C SER A 45 24.39 53.13 11.95
N GLN A 46 25.14 53.04 10.85
CA GLN A 46 24.87 52.95 9.41
C GLN A 46 26.21 52.63 8.71
N ASN A 47 26.13 52.22 7.45
CA ASN A 47 27.08 52.61 6.39
C ASN A 47 28.57 52.22 6.51
N ASN A 48 28.93 51.29 5.62
CA ASN A 48 29.64 51.59 4.36
C ASN A 48 31.03 50.98 4.17
N ASN A 49 31.13 50.29 3.02
CA ASN A 49 32.24 50.35 2.05
C ASN A 49 33.60 49.74 2.47
N ASP A 50 34.37 49.10 1.60
CA ASP A 50 34.12 48.70 0.20
C ASP A 50 35.15 47.59 -0.19
N HIS A 51 34.83 46.84 -1.25
CA HIS A 51 35.79 46.31 -2.24
C HIS A 51 37.15 45.72 -1.77
N ASP A 52 37.31 44.39 -1.83
CA ASP A 52 37.83 43.70 -3.04
C ASP A 52 38.42 42.31 -2.74
N LYS A 53 37.86 41.25 -3.35
CA LYS A 53 38.48 40.62 -4.53
C LYS A 53 37.57 39.59 -5.21
N LEU A 54 37.71 39.57 -6.53
CA LEU A 54 36.91 38.84 -7.51
C LEU A 54 37.36 37.38 -7.65
N SER A 55 36.45 36.50 -8.12
CA SER A 55 36.67 35.38 -9.08
C SER A 55 37.75 34.31 -8.79
N ASP A 56 37.61 33.03 -9.16
CA ASP A 56 36.51 32.29 -9.80
C ASP A 56 36.76 30.78 -9.67
N TYR A 57 35.67 30.03 -9.48
CA TYR A 57 35.28 28.79 -10.20
C TYR A 57 36.20 27.56 -10.42
N TYR A 58 35.49 26.43 -10.52
CA TYR A 58 35.89 25.05 -10.86
C TYR A 58 36.67 24.28 -9.78
N SER A 59 36.17 23.19 -9.16
CA SER A 59 35.32 22.04 -9.57
C SER A 59 36.10 20.87 -10.17
N SER A 60 35.65 19.65 -9.81
CA SER A 60 35.97 18.33 -10.43
C SER A 60 37.43 17.85 -10.36
N SER A 61 37.71 16.55 -10.25
CA SER A 61 36.91 15.37 -9.87
C SER A 61 37.86 14.18 -9.61
N ASP A 62 37.31 12.97 -9.57
CA ASP A 62 37.98 11.67 -9.75
C ASP A 62 38.80 11.13 -8.55
N SER A 63 38.84 9.82 -8.28
CA SER A 63 37.92 8.71 -8.58
C SER A 63 38.36 7.47 -7.76
N GLU A 64 37.42 6.59 -7.45
CA GLU A 64 37.48 5.11 -7.54
C GLU A 64 38.86 4.42 -7.79
N ALA A 65 39.24 3.28 -7.17
CA ALA A 65 38.59 2.42 -6.17
C ALA A 65 39.58 1.33 -5.63
N GLU A 66 39.05 0.42 -4.79
CA GLU A 66 39.36 -1.03 -4.73
C GLU A 66 40.48 -1.67 -3.83
N GLN A 67 40.00 -2.69 -3.06
CA GLN A 67 40.57 -4.02 -2.73
C GLN A 67 41.47 -4.33 -1.48
N LYS A 68 40.87 -5.12 -0.56
CA LYS A 68 41.31 -6.40 0.10
C LYS A 68 42.46 -6.49 1.15
N GLU A 69 42.03 -6.60 2.41
CA GLU A 69 42.04 -7.81 3.29
C GLU A 69 43.34 -8.55 3.80
N LYS A 70 43.51 -8.56 5.15
CA LYS A 70 44.07 -9.55 6.13
C LYS A 70 45.57 -10.01 6.18
N ALA A 71 46.27 -9.49 7.21
CA ALA A 71 46.70 -10.15 8.48
C ALA A 71 47.95 -11.11 8.65
N LYS A 72 48.59 -10.92 9.83
CA LYS A 72 49.50 -11.77 10.65
C LYS A 72 51.01 -11.94 10.32
N LYS A 73 51.87 -11.64 11.32
CA LYS A 73 52.81 -12.61 11.96
C LYS A 73 53.46 -12.10 13.28
N VAL A 74 54.08 -13.02 14.02
CA VAL A 74 54.66 -12.89 15.39
C VAL A 74 56.04 -13.58 15.43
N ALA A 75 56.99 -13.04 16.22
CA ALA A 75 58.22 -13.66 16.80
C ALA A 75 59.25 -12.54 17.14
N LEU A 76 60.14 -12.57 18.14
CA LEU A 76 60.40 -13.38 19.36
C LEU A 76 61.53 -12.65 20.14
N PHE A 77 61.66 -12.78 21.48
CA PHE A 77 62.94 -12.97 22.26
C PHE A 77 62.85 -12.62 23.76
N GLU A 78 63.30 -13.57 24.60
CA GLU A 78 64.03 -13.34 25.87
C GLU A 78 65.41 -14.04 25.71
N SER A 79 66.50 -13.84 26.47
CA SER A 79 66.74 -13.34 27.84
C SER A 79 68.25 -13.05 28.02
N ARG A 80 68.68 -12.32 29.07
CA ARG A 80 69.99 -12.53 29.75
C ARG A 80 70.14 -11.76 31.07
N GLN A 81 70.82 -12.37 32.05
CA GLN A 81 71.20 -11.78 33.35
C GLN A 81 72.68 -11.37 33.41
N ARG A 82 73.00 -10.37 34.27
CA ARG A 82 74.18 -10.20 35.20
C ARG A 82 74.52 -8.70 35.35
N ARG A 83 75.17 -8.16 36.40
CA ARG A 83 75.35 -8.42 37.86
C ARG A 83 76.36 -7.35 38.35
N LYS A 84 75.97 -6.52 39.35
CA LYS A 84 76.80 -5.87 40.41
C LYS A 84 77.93 -4.82 40.14
N GLN A 85 77.79 -3.68 40.85
CA GLN A 85 78.74 -2.97 41.77
C GLN A 85 80.09 -2.42 41.22
N SER A 86 80.69 -1.32 41.71
CA SER A 86 80.35 -0.23 42.69
C SER A 86 81.49 0.81 42.76
N HIS A 87 81.30 2.02 43.32
CA HIS A 87 82.24 2.70 44.28
C HIS A 87 81.85 4.17 44.65
N LEU A 88 81.89 4.51 45.96
CA LEU A 88 82.45 5.72 46.64
C LEU A 88 82.03 7.17 46.20
N ALA A 89 81.92 8.21 47.07
CA ALA A 89 82.07 8.38 48.53
C ALA A 89 81.33 9.65 49.07
N GLU A 90 80.84 9.53 50.33
CA GLU A 90 80.96 10.39 51.54
C GLU A 90 80.76 11.93 51.61
N GLU A 91 79.89 12.34 52.56
CA GLU A 91 80.03 13.38 53.61
C GLU A 91 78.76 13.29 54.52
N SER A 92 78.73 12.50 55.61
CA SER A 92 79.18 12.74 57.01
C SER A 92 78.21 13.59 57.87
N SER A 93 77.79 13.24 59.09
CA SER A 93 77.97 12.05 59.99
C SER A 93 76.86 12.10 61.09
N SER A 94 76.74 11.31 62.17
CA SER A 94 77.56 10.28 62.84
C SER A 94 76.73 9.35 63.77
N SER A 95 77.05 8.05 63.82
CA SER A 95 77.09 7.07 64.96
C SER A 95 76.13 7.10 66.19
N PRO A 96 75.86 5.95 66.89
CA PRO A 96 76.46 4.61 66.74
C PRO A 96 75.49 3.38 66.70
N ASP A 97 76.09 2.24 66.34
CA ASP A 97 75.75 0.82 66.55
C ASP A 97 75.35 0.43 68.02
N PRO A 98 74.77 -0.77 68.34
CA PRO A 98 75.24 -2.09 67.85
C PRO A 98 74.31 -3.35 67.77
N LEU A 99 74.78 -4.32 66.96
CA LEU A 99 74.90 -5.79 67.16
C LEU A 99 73.71 -6.79 67.35
N MET A 100 73.82 -7.86 66.55
CA MET A 100 73.73 -9.32 66.82
C MET A 100 72.49 -10.07 67.39
N GLU A 101 72.19 -11.16 66.66
CA GLU A 101 71.99 -12.58 67.04
C GLU A 101 71.72 -13.01 68.50
N ASP A 102 70.81 -13.99 68.58
CA ASP A 102 70.65 -15.09 69.57
C ASP A 102 70.56 -14.79 71.09
N VAL A 103 69.44 -15.21 71.69
CA VAL A 103 69.34 -16.45 72.51
C VAL A 103 67.87 -16.71 72.88
N GLU A 104 67.53 -17.98 73.10
CA GLU A 104 66.22 -18.50 73.50
C GLU A 104 65.56 -17.78 74.69
N SER A 105 64.24 -17.53 74.64
CA SER A 105 63.31 -17.89 75.73
C SER A 105 61.83 -17.60 75.42
N VAL A 106 61.01 -18.65 75.55
CA VAL A 106 59.54 -18.61 75.74
C VAL A 106 59.27 -17.98 77.13
N PRO A 107 58.31 -17.03 77.35
CA PRO A 107 56.88 -17.38 77.28
C PRO A 107 55.83 -16.28 76.94
N GLY A 108 54.78 -16.71 76.25
CA GLY A 108 53.39 -16.42 76.67
C GLY A 108 52.59 -15.30 75.98
N GLY A 109 51.57 -15.71 75.20
CA GLY A 109 50.28 -14.99 75.09
C GLY A 109 50.05 -14.07 73.89
N GLY A 110 49.03 -14.35 73.08
CA GLY A 110 48.40 -13.34 72.21
C GLY A 110 48.33 -13.58 70.69
N LYS A 111 48.08 -14.80 70.19
CA LYS A 111 47.98 -15.10 68.74
C LYS A 111 46.56 -15.42 68.21
N HIS A 112 45.49 -14.83 68.75
CA HIS A 112 44.11 -15.03 68.22
C HIS A 112 43.18 -13.79 68.26
N THR A 113 43.66 -12.60 68.66
CA THR A 113 42.83 -11.39 68.70
C THR A 113 42.78 -10.66 67.34
N PRO A 114 41.59 -10.36 66.78
CA PRO A 114 41.49 -9.56 65.56
C PRO A 114 42.00 -8.11 65.78
N PRO A 115 42.56 -7.47 64.75
CA PRO A 115 42.80 -6.03 64.74
C PRO A 115 41.53 -5.24 65.11
N LYS A 116 41.68 -4.17 65.90
CA LYS A 116 40.53 -3.36 66.36
C LYS A 116 39.69 -2.81 65.21
N ASP A 117 40.33 -2.46 64.09
CA ASP A 117 39.68 -1.91 62.90
C ASP A 117 38.83 -2.94 62.13
N PHE A 118 38.95 -4.23 62.47
CA PHE A 118 38.12 -5.30 61.90
C PHE A 118 36.91 -5.63 62.78
N VAL A 119 36.77 -5.00 63.95
CA VAL A 119 35.73 -5.27 64.94
C VAL A 119 34.69 -4.15 64.95
N CYS A 120 33.42 -4.52 64.86
CA CYS A 120 32.31 -3.58 64.96
C CYS A 120 32.21 -2.99 66.38
N PRO A 121 32.21 -1.65 66.54
CA PRO A 121 32.13 -1.03 67.87
C PRO A 121 30.80 -1.25 68.61
N ILE A 122 29.72 -1.62 67.90
CA ILE A 122 28.40 -1.91 68.52
C ILE A 122 28.31 -3.38 68.95
N THR A 123 28.64 -4.31 68.05
CA THR A 123 28.50 -5.75 68.34
C THR A 123 29.71 -6.33 69.06
N THR A 124 30.88 -5.67 69.00
CA THR A 124 32.19 -6.18 69.43
C THR A 124 32.67 -7.46 68.72
N HIS A 125 32.03 -7.82 67.61
CA HIS A 125 32.40 -8.95 66.74
C HIS A 125 33.12 -8.47 65.47
N VAL A 126 33.89 -9.35 64.83
CA VAL A 126 34.53 -9.06 63.52
C VAL A 126 33.45 -8.80 62.47
N PHE A 127 33.57 -7.75 61.66
CA PHE A 127 32.56 -7.42 60.65
C PHE A 127 32.32 -8.59 59.67
N GLU A 128 31.05 -8.74 59.26
CA GLU A 128 30.59 -9.59 58.17
C GLU A 128 30.07 -8.75 57.01
N ASP A 129 29.35 -7.65 57.29
CA ASP A 129 28.93 -6.67 56.31
C ASP A 129 29.21 -5.24 56.80
N PRO A 130 30.47 -4.78 56.74
CA PRO A 130 30.85 -3.46 57.23
C PRO A 130 30.24 -2.34 56.39
N VAL A 131 29.61 -1.36 57.05
CA VAL A 131 29.04 -0.16 56.45
C VAL A 131 29.64 1.08 57.10
N THR A 132 30.29 1.92 56.30
CA THR A 132 30.87 3.18 56.75
C THR A 132 29.84 4.31 56.59
N LEU A 133 29.53 5.01 57.67
CA LEU A 133 28.64 6.18 57.65
C LEU A 133 29.39 7.43 57.15
N GLU A 134 28.64 8.49 56.82
CA GLU A 134 29.17 9.81 56.46
C GLU A 134 30.09 10.45 57.53
N THR A 135 30.00 9.97 58.78
CA THR A 135 30.89 10.35 59.89
C THR A 135 32.25 9.65 59.87
N GLY A 136 32.53 8.83 58.86
CA GLY A 136 33.74 8.03 58.71
C GLY A 136 33.80 6.77 59.59
N GLN A 137 32.84 6.57 60.49
CA GLN A 137 32.78 5.39 61.36
C GLN A 137 32.13 4.20 60.68
N THR A 138 32.68 3.01 60.89
CA THR A 138 32.21 1.76 60.28
C THR A 138 31.52 0.86 61.31
N TYR A 139 30.36 0.33 60.93
CA TYR A 139 29.51 -0.50 61.76
C TYR A 139 29.03 -1.74 60.98
N GLU A 140 28.68 -2.80 61.70
CA GLU A 140 28.04 -3.97 61.12
C GLU A 140 26.62 -3.59 60.65
N ARG A 141 26.25 -3.90 59.40
CA ARG A 141 25.00 -3.42 58.77
C ARG A 141 23.79 -3.64 59.66
N ARG A 142 23.63 -4.85 60.20
CA ARG A 142 22.48 -5.21 61.06
C ARG A 142 22.41 -4.35 62.32
N ALA A 143 23.55 -4.11 62.97
CA ALA A 143 23.60 -3.38 64.24
C ALA A 143 23.36 -1.87 64.08
N ILE A 144 23.83 -1.28 62.98
CA ILE A 144 23.55 0.14 62.70
C ILE A 144 22.14 0.34 62.11
N GLN A 145 21.59 -0.64 61.39
CA GLN A 145 20.17 -0.62 60.98
C GLN A 145 19.28 -0.64 62.23
N GLU A 146 19.49 -1.58 63.15
CA GLU A 146 18.71 -1.67 64.39
C GLU A 146 18.84 -0.40 65.27
N TRP A 147 20.00 0.25 65.27
CA TRP A 147 20.20 1.54 65.93
C TRP A 147 19.31 2.64 65.33
N LEU A 148 19.23 2.73 64.00
CA LEU A 148 18.36 3.68 63.29
C LEU A 148 16.88 3.34 63.46
N ASP A 149 16.51 2.06 63.39
CA ASP A 149 15.12 1.57 63.52
C ASP A 149 14.54 1.84 64.92
N ARG A 150 15.40 1.91 65.95
CA ARG A 150 15.05 2.37 67.31
C ARG A 150 14.85 3.89 67.41
N GLY A 151 14.83 4.62 66.29
CA GLY A 151 14.54 6.06 66.22
C GLY A 151 15.74 6.99 66.45
N ASN A 152 16.96 6.45 66.54
CA ASN A 152 18.15 7.28 66.73
C ASN A 152 18.59 7.92 65.40
N SER A 153 18.76 9.24 65.37
CA SER A 153 19.22 10.00 64.19
C SER A 153 20.67 10.48 64.30
N THR A 154 21.48 9.85 65.16
CA THR A 154 22.88 10.22 65.40
C THR A 154 23.80 9.01 65.29
N CYS A 155 25.06 9.25 64.88
CA CYS A 155 26.10 8.23 64.84
C CYS A 155 26.45 7.75 66.28
N PRO A 156 26.44 6.43 66.57
CA PRO A 156 26.65 5.90 67.93
C PRO A 156 27.91 6.41 68.65
N ILE A 157 29.05 6.51 67.94
CA ILE A 157 30.32 6.97 68.53
C ILE A 157 30.47 8.49 68.47
N THR A 158 30.43 9.08 67.27
CA THR A 158 30.73 10.53 67.10
C THR A 158 29.60 11.44 67.59
N ARG A 159 28.40 10.90 67.86
CA ARG A 159 27.16 11.62 68.22
C ARG A 159 26.72 12.70 67.22
N GLN A 160 27.37 12.78 66.06
CA GLN A 160 27.00 13.67 64.97
C GLN A 160 25.65 13.22 64.39
N LYS A 161 24.80 14.20 64.05
CA LYS A 161 23.49 13.95 63.43
C LYS A 161 23.68 13.47 62.00
N LEU A 162 23.00 12.39 61.65
CA LEU A 162 23.06 11.80 60.30
C LEU A 162 22.09 12.53 59.37
N GLN A 163 22.54 12.86 58.15
CA GLN A 163 21.74 13.56 57.14
C GLN A 163 20.74 12.62 56.44
N SER A 164 21.02 11.31 56.45
CA SER A 164 20.18 10.27 55.84
C SER A 164 20.03 9.06 56.77
N CYS A 165 18.80 8.56 56.93
CA CYS A 165 18.52 7.29 57.60
C CYS A 165 18.66 6.06 56.67
N LYS A 166 19.01 6.25 55.39
CA LYS A 166 19.34 5.13 54.49
C LYS A 166 20.81 4.76 54.63
N LEU A 167 21.09 3.51 55.01
CA LEU A 167 22.45 3.01 55.16
C LEU A 167 23.21 2.96 53.81
N PRO A 168 24.48 3.37 53.77
CA PRO A 168 25.35 3.20 52.61
C PRO A 168 25.53 1.73 52.15
N LYS A 169 26.10 1.58 50.94
CA LYS A 169 26.58 0.30 50.42
C LYS A 169 27.74 -0.23 51.28
N THR A 170 27.96 -1.54 51.24
CA THR A 170 29.01 -2.22 52.01
C THR A 170 30.40 -1.70 51.64
N ASN A 171 31.27 -1.56 52.64
CA ASN A 171 32.69 -1.25 52.46
C ASN A 171 33.44 -2.51 52.01
N TYR A 172 33.41 -2.78 50.69
CA TYR A 172 34.04 -3.95 50.08
C TYR A 172 35.56 -4.02 50.29
N VAL A 173 36.24 -2.89 50.52
CA VAL A 173 37.69 -2.86 50.81
C VAL A 173 37.95 -3.49 52.18
N LEU A 174 37.24 -3.02 53.22
CA LEU A 174 37.37 -3.59 54.56
C LEU A 174 36.91 -5.06 54.59
N LYS A 175 35.83 -5.39 53.87
CA LYS A 175 35.33 -6.78 53.75
C LYS A 175 36.36 -7.72 53.12
N ARG A 176 37.10 -7.28 52.09
CA ARG A 176 38.21 -8.06 51.48
C ARG A 176 39.42 -8.21 52.42
N LEU A 177 39.79 -7.16 53.16
CA LEU A 177 40.87 -7.22 54.15
C LEU A 177 40.55 -8.20 55.29
N ILE A 178 39.31 -8.20 55.77
CA ILE A 178 38.83 -9.13 56.80
C ILE A 178 38.80 -10.57 56.27
N ALA A 179 38.35 -10.79 55.04
CA ALA A 179 38.39 -12.12 54.42
C ALA A 179 39.82 -12.67 54.36
N SER A 180 40.78 -11.86 53.87
CA SER A 180 42.19 -12.27 53.81
C SER A 180 42.81 -12.50 55.20
N TRP A 181 42.40 -11.72 56.22
CA TRP A 181 42.83 -11.96 57.60
C TRP A 181 42.23 -13.24 58.20
N ARG A 182 40.96 -13.57 57.89
CA ARG A 182 40.30 -14.82 58.30
C ARG A 182 40.97 -16.04 57.65
N GLU A 183 41.34 -15.96 56.37
CA GLU A 183 42.13 -16.99 55.66
C GLU A 183 43.50 -17.23 56.32
N GLN A 184 44.15 -16.17 56.80
CA GLN A 184 45.46 -16.25 57.47
C GLN A 184 45.38 -16.64 58.96
N ASN A 185 44.19 -16.59 59.58
CA ASN A 185 43.98 -16.88 61.00
C ASN A 185 42.75 -17.79 61.21
N PRO A 186 42.74 -19.02 60.67
CA PRO A 186 41.65 -19.98 60.92
C PRO A 186 41.61 -20.36 62.40
N SER A 187 40.51 -20.01 63.07
CA SER A 187 40.27 -20.34 64.47
C SER A 187 39.89 -21.82 64.64
N PRO A 188 40.45 -22.57 65.62
CA PRO A 188 40.01 -23.91 65.93
C PRO A 188 38.64 -23.90 66.62
N VAL A 189 37.60 -24.39 65.94
CA VAL A 189 36.24 -24.48 66.50
C VAL A 189 36.15 -25.69 67.43
N LEU A 190 36.07 -25.43 68.73
CA LEU A 190 35.72 -26.42 69.75
C LEU A 190 34.19 -26.45 69.93
N ASN A 191 33.59 -27.61 69.66
CA ASN A 191 32.17 -27.85 69.92
C ASN A 191 31.89 -27.89 71.43
N HIS A 192 31.04 -26.98 71.90
CA HIS A 192 29.99 -27.10 72.94
C HIS A 192 29.63 -25.66 73.37
N SER A 193 28.35 -25.27 73.39
CA SER A 193 27.40 -25.81 74.34
C SER A 193 26.00 -26.04 73.78
N GLN A 194 25.43 -27.20 74.12
CA GLN A 194 23.98 -27.36 74.20
C GLN A 194 23.43 -26.40 75.26
N VAL A 195 22.32 -25.71 74.98
CA VAL A 195 21.35 -25.34 76.02
C VAL A 195 20.04 -26.01 75.67
N ILE A 196 19.61 -26.91 76.54
CA ILE A 196 18.43 -27.75 76.39
C ILE A 196 17.17 -26.89 76.47
N ARG A 197 16.32 -26.94 75.44
CA ARG A 197 14.86 -26.84 75.58
C ARG A 197 14.14 -27.79 74.63
N SER A 198 13.82 -28.96 75.17
CA SER A 198 12.75 -29.88 74.75
C SER A 198 12.44 -29.98 73.25
N VAL A 199 13.00 -30.98 72.59
CA VAL A 199 12.37 -31.55 71.39
C VAL A 199 11.87 -32.95 71.72
N SER A 200 10.69 -33.29 71.22
CA SER A 200 10.08 -34.61 71.39
C SER A 200 10.90 -35.70 70.68
N PRO A 201 10.64 -37.00 70.94
CA PRO A 201 11.45 -38.11 70.41
C PRO A 201 11.57 -38.20 68.86
N ASN A 202 10.82 -37.39 68.11
CA ASN A 202 10.76 -37.46 66.64
C ASN A 202 11.90 -36.68 65.92
N SER A 203 12.65 -35.80 66.60
CA SER A 203 13.66 -34.95 65.93
C SER A 203 15.03 -35.61 65.69
N VAL A 204 15.47 -36.48 66.61
CA VAL A 204 16.78 -37.13 66.49
C VAL A 204 16.78 -38.19 65.37
N ILE A 205 15.62 -38.81 65.13
CA ILE A 205 15.41 -39.77 64.04
C ILE A 205 15.36 -39.05 62.68
N SER A 206 14.79 -37.85 62.61
CA SER A 206 14.72 -37.07 61.36
C SER A 206 16.07 -36.50 60.94
N GLN A 207 16.91 -36.01 61.87
CA GLN A 207 18.24 -35.52 61.50
C GLN A 207 19.15 -36.64 60.95
N ALA A 208 19.17 -37.81 61.59
CA ALA A 208 19.99 -38.94 61.15
C ALA A 208 19.52 -39.57 59.82
N THR A 209 18.23 -39.43 59.47
CA THR A 209 17.70 -39.87 58.16
C THR A 209 17.99 -38.86 57.05
N ILE A 210 18.04 -37.55 57.36
CA ILE A 210 18.47 -36.51 56.42
C ILE A 210 19.95 -36.66 56.05
N ASP A 211 20.84 -36.86 57.03
CA ASP A 211 22.28 -37.05 56.76
C ASP A 211 22.54 -38.34 55.95
N GLY A 212 21.77 -39.40 56.21
CA GLY A 212 21.82 -40.66 55.45
C GLY A 212 21.36 -40.53 54.00
N THR A 213 20.23 -39.86 53.76
CA THR A 213 19.70 -39.64 52.39
C THR A 213 20.61 -38.73 51.55
N MET A 214 21.25 -37.74 52.18
CA MET A 214 22.25 -36.89 51.53
C MET A 214 23.51 -37.67 51.12
N SER A 215 23.92 -38.66 51.92
CA SER A 215 24.99 -39.60 51.52
C SER A 215 24.58 -40.45 50.32
N GLU A 216 23.35 -40.99 50.30
CA GLU A 216 22.83 -41.75 49.17
C GLU A 216 22.77 -40.95 47.86
N LEU A 217 22.46 -39.64 47.94
CA LEU A 217 22.43 -38.75 46.79
C LEU A 217 23.85 -38.45 46.26
N ARG A 218 24.84 -38.23 47.13
CA ARG A 218 26.25 -38.07 46.71
C ARG A 218 26.78 -39.37 46.05
N VAL A 219 26.36 -40.54 46.54
CA VAL A 219 26.65 -41.83 45.89
C VAL A 219 25.94 -41.95 44.53
N ALA A 220 24.68 -41.56 44.40
CA ALA A 220 23.97 -41.56 43.11
C ALA A 220 24.67 -40.67 42.07
N ILE A 221 25.08 -39.46 42.43
CA ILE A 221 25.82 -38.55 41.55
C ILE A 221 27.18 -39.15 41.16
N THR A 222 27.87 -39.80 42.09
CA THR A 222 29.14 -40.48 41.79
C THR A 222 28.93 -41.62 40.79
N ASN A 223 27.91 -42.44 40.98
CA ASN A 223 27.57 -43.55 40.07
C ASN A 223 27.18 -43.05 38.67
N LEU A 224 26.44 -41.92 38.57
CA LEU A 224 26.13 -41.27 37.29
C LEU A 224 27.40 -40.82 36.54
N CYS A 225 28.40 -40.31 37.27
CA CYS A 225 29.64 -39.78 36.67
C CYS A 225 30.71 -40.86 36.37
N THR A 226 30.57 -42.09 36.90
CA THR A 226 31.69 -43.07 36.92
C THR A 226 31.31 -44.54 36.71
N SER A 227 30.03 -44.93 36.71
CA SER A 227 29.68 -46.34 36.48
C SER A 227 29.66 -46.68 34.99
N GLU A 228 30.45 -47.68 34.61
CA GLU A 228 30.41 -48.30 33.27
C GLU A 228 29.15 -49.15 33.04
N ILE A 229 28.30 -49.33 34.08
CA ILE A 229 27.10 -50.16 34.03
C ILE A 229 25.86 -49.28 33.86
N LEU A 230 25.32 -49.22 32.64
CA LEU A 230 24.13 -48.43 32.29
C LEU A 230 22.99 -48.55 33.32
N ARG A 231 22.65 -49.77 33.76
CA ARG A 231 21.59 -50.02 34.76
C ARG A 231 21.82 -49.40 36.14
N GLU A 232 23.05 -49.06 36.50
CA GLU A 232 23.38 -48.37 37.74
C GLU A 232 23.23 -46.86 37.58
N ALA A 233 23.69 -46.32 36.45
CA ALA A 233 23.49 -44.92 36.08
C ALA A 233 21.99 -44.59 35.87
N GLU A 234 21.21 -45.46 35.21
CA GLU A 234 19.75 -45.34 35.08
C GLU A 234 19.05 -45.25 36.46
N LYS A 235 19.44 -46.11 37.40
CA LYS A 235 18.94 -46.07 38.79
C LYS A 235 19.42 -44.82 39.54
N ALA A 236 20.61 -44.31 39.24
CA ALA A 236 21.12 -43.08 39.81
C ALA A 236 20.29 -41.87 39.36
N VAL A 237 19.96 -41.76 38.07
CA VAL A 237 19.06 -40.70 37.54
C VAL A 237 17.72 -40.70 38.28
N LEU A 238 17.05 -41.86 38.40
CA LEU A 238 15.76 -41.94 39.08
C LEU A 238 15.84 -41.65 40.60
N LYS A 239 16.99 -41.89 41.24
CA LYS A 239 17.24 -41.42 42.61
C LYS A 239 17.40 -39.89 42.65
N ILE A 240 18.23 -39.33 41.77
CA ILE A 240 18.47 -37.88 41.69
C ILE A 240 17.15 -37.13 41.40
N GLU A 241 16.31 -37.63 40.49
CA GLU A 241 14.99 -37.03 40.19
C GLU A 241 14.09 -36.96 41.43
N ARG A 242 13.99 -38.05 42.21
CA ARG A 242 13.19 -38.07 43.44
C ARG A 242 13.66 -37.03 44.44
N PHE A 243 14.98 -36.93 44.66
CA PHE A 243 15.56 -35.92 45.54
C PHE A 243 15.44 -34.49 44.98
N TRP A 244 15.38 -34.33 43.65
CA TRP A 244 15.16 -33.02 43.01
C TRP A 244 13.72 -32.52 43.17
N GLN A 245 12.75 -33.43 43.29
CA GLN A 245 11.34 -33.10 43.54
C GLN A 245 11.07 -32.72 45.01
N ASP A 246 11.87 -33.21 45.96
CA ASP A 246 11.82 -32.79 47.36
C ASP A 246 12.41 -31.37 47.53
N ARG A 247 11.64 -30.45 48.11
CA ARG A 247 11.96 -29.00 48.16
C ARG A 247 13.16 -28.60 49.03
N ASN A 248 13.94 -29.56 49.55
CA ASN A 248 15.07 -29.36 50.48
C ASN A 248 16.44 -29.66 49.84
N MET A 249 16.65 -29.28 48.58
CA MET A 249 17.96 -29.42 47.93
C MET A 249 18.96 -28.37 48.40
N GLU A 250 20.07 -28.81 49.01
CA GLU A 250 21.19 -27.94 49.37
C GLU A 250 21.93 -27.37 48.15
N PRO A 251 22.43 -26.12 48.21
CA PRO A 251 23.18 -25.51 47.12
C PRO A 251 24.48 -26.25 46.78
N GLU A 252 25.05 -27.00 47.73
CA GLU A 252 26.22 -27.86 47.48
C GLU A 252 25.93 -28.91 46.39
N ILE A 253 24.77 -29.57 46.43
CA ILE A 253 24.44 -30.63 45.48
C ILE A 253 24.17 -30.06 44.09
N GLN A 254 23.51 -28.91 44.02
CA GLN A 254 23.34 -28.17 42.76
C GLN A 254 24.71 -27.86 42.14
N SER A 255 25.68 -27.42 42.95
CA SER A 255 27.07 -27.21 42.50
C SER A 255 27.82 -28.48 42.08
N MET A 256 27.33 -29.68 42.44
CA MET A 256 27.86 -30.95 41.96
C MET A 256 27.24 -31.38 40.63
N LEU A 257 25.93 -31.20 40.47
CA LEU A 257 25.17 -31.59 39.27
C LEU A 257 25.44 -30.69 38.05
N VAL A 258 25.80 -29.42 38.28
CA VAL A 258 26.18 -28.46 37.22
C VAL A 258 27.59 -28.74 36.65
N LYS A 259 28.41 -29.59 37.29
CA LYS A 259 29.77 -29.87 36.79
C LYS A 259 29.71 -30.71 35.50
N PRO A 260 30.60 -30.46 34.51
CA PRO A 260 30.62 -31.21 33.25
C PRO A 260 30.58 -32.74 33.36
N PRO A 261 31.22 -33.42 34.34
CA PRO A 261 31.11 -34.87 34.47
C PRO A 261 29.68 -35.37 34.75
N ALA A 262 28.89 -34.62 35.52
CA ALA A 262 27.50 -34.98 35.81
C ALA A 262 26.59 -34.72 34.60
N ILE A 263 26.80 -33.60 33.89
CA ILE A 263 26.11 -33.28 32.65
C ILE A 263 26.40 -34.36 31.59
N ASN A 264 27.67 -34.74 31.40
CA ASN A 264 28.06 -35.79 30.47
C ASN A 264 27.43 -37.14 30.84
N GLY A 265 27.38 -37.52 32.13
CA GLY A 265 26.69 -38.73 32.58
C GLY A 265 25.18 -38.72 32.26
N PHE A 266 24.52 -37.56 32.35
CA PHE A 266 23.14 -37.42 31.88
C PHE A 266 23.03 -37.53 30.35
N VAL A 267 23.95 -36.94 29.58
CA VAL A 267 23.99 -37.05 28.11
C VAL A 267 24.22 -38.51 27.67
N GLU A 268 25.13 -39.24 28.31
CA GLU A 268 25.34 -40.67 28.04
C GLU A 268 24.06 -41.50 28.29
N ILE A 269 23.25 -41.14 29.27
CA ILE A 269 21.92 -41.74 29.49
C ILE A 269 20.95 -41.43 28.34
N LEU A 270 20.94 -40.19 27.81
CA LEU A 270 20.12 -39.82 26.66
C LEU A 270 20.47 -40.62 25.40
N PHE A 271 21.76 -40.89 25.17
CA PHE A 271 22.21 -41.68 24.02
C PHE A 271 21.94 -43.20 24.16
N ASN A 272 22.06 -43.76 25.36
CA ASN A 272 22.15 -45.23 25.54
C ASN A 272 20.93 -45.87 26.24
N SER A 273 20.13 -45.13 27.01
CA SER A 273 18.99 -45.73 27.71
C SER A 273 17.81 -45.99 26.77
N MET A 274 17.13 -47.11 27.00
CA MET A 274 15.86 -47.47 26.33
C MET A 274 14.65 -47.34 27.28
N ASP A 275 14.87 -46.93 28.54
CA ASP A 275 13.81 -46.75 29.52
C ASP A 275 13.22 -45.33 29.39
N THR A 276 11.96 -45.26 28.96
CA THR A 276 11.27 -43.98 28.74
C THR A 276 11.05 -43.19 30.03
N GLN A 277 11.00 -43.85 31.21
CA GLN A 277 10.93 -43.15 32.49
C GLN A 277 12.27 -42.49 32.83
N VAL A 278 13.38 -43.18 32.59
CA VAL A 278 14.73 -42.65 32.83
C VAL A 278 15.05 -41.51 31.87
N LEU A 279 14.73 -41.65 30.58
CA LEU A 279 14.93 -40.59 29.58
C LEU A 279 14.14 -39.32 29.94
N ARG A 280 12.87 -39.45 30.35
CA ARG A 280 12.06 -38.31 30.83
C ARG A 280 12.65 -37.65 32.08
N ALA A 281 13.06 -38.43 33.06
CA ALA A 281 13.71 -37.92 34.28
C ALA A 281 14.98 -37.13 33.94
N THR A 282 15.81 -37.66 33.03
CA THR A 282 17.04 -37.02 32.55
C THR A 282 16.75 -35.69 31.85
N LEU A 283 15.80 -35.66 30.91
CA LEU A 283 15.42 -34.44 30.18
C LEU A 283 14.88 -33.35 31.12
N ARG A 284 14.06 -33.72 32.12
CA ARG A 284 13.55 -32.79 33.14
C ARG A 284 14.67 -32.22 34.01
N LEU A 285 15.58 -33.08 34.50
CA LEU A 285 16.73 -32.66 35.30
C LEU A 285 17.65 -31.71 34.53
N LEU A 286 17.98 -32.04 33.27
CA LEU A 286 18.79 -31.16 32.42
C LEU A 286 18.09 -29.83 32.12
N THR A 287 16.77 -29.83 31.92
CA THR A 287 15.97 -28.59 31.73
C THR A 287 16.02 -27.71 32.98
N GLU A 288 15.75 -28.29 34.16
CA GLU A 288 15.79 -27.59 35.45
C GLU A 288 17.19 -27.08 35.82
N LEU A 289 18.24 -27.81 35.47
CA LEU A 289 19.63 -27.39 35.64
C LEU A 289 19.99 -26.25 34.67
N GLY A 290 19.62 -26.37 33.40
CA GLY A 290 19.83 -25.33 32.37
C GLY A 290 19.10 -24.01 32.66
N LEU A 291 17.89 -24.07 33.25
CA LEU A 291 17.15 -22.89 33.70
C LEU A 291 17.78 -22.18 34.92
N ARG A 292 18.72 -22.82 35.63
CA ARG A 292 19.36 -22.29 36.84
C ARG A 292 20.82 -21.89 36.64
N ASP A 293 21.53 -22.48 35.68
CA ASP A 293 22.94 -22.20 35.41
C ASP A 293 23.29 -22.30 33.91
N ASP A 294 23.67 -21.17 33.32
CA ASP A 294 24.05 -21.06 31.90
C ASP A 294 25.25 -21.95 31.51
N ASN A 295 26.09 -22.38 32.45
CA ASN A 295 27.21 -23.30 32.16
C ASN A 295 26.69 -24.68 31.71
N VAL A 296 25.48 -25.07 32.13
CA VAL A 296 24.84 -26.31 31.69
C VAL A 296 24.45 -26.19 30.22
N ILE A 297 23.84 -25.06 29.83
CA ILE A 297 23.50 -24.73 28.43
C ILE A 297 24.78 -24.67 27.58
N GLN A 298 25.83 -24.00 28.04
CA GLN A 298 27.11 -23.93 27.33
C GLN A 298 27.80 -25.29 27.18
N THR A 299 27.59 -26.22 28.12
CA THR A 299 28.14 -27.58 28.03
C THR A 299 27.37 -28.40 26.98
N LEU A 300 26.04 -28.38 27.03
CA LEU A 300 25.17 -29.11 26.09
C LEU A 300 25.19 -28.55 24.66
N THR A 301 25.38 -27.24 24.48
CA THR A 301 25.48 -26.60 23.15
C THR A 301 26.89 -26.62 22.56
N ARG A 302 27.89 -27.15 23.28
CA ARG A 302 29.27 -27.25 22.79
C ARG A 302 29.48 -28.39 21.79
N VAL A 303 28.59 -29.38 21.80
CA VAL A 303 28.69 -30.59 20.99
C VAL A 303 27.39 -30.74 20.21
N ASP A 304 27.43 -30.55 18.89
CA ASP A 304 26.23 -30.53 18.04
C ASP A 304 25.44 -31.86 18.13
N SER A 305 26.13 -33.00 18.30
CA SER A 305 25.49 -34.32 18.45
C SER A 305 24.60 -34.44 19.69
N ASP A 306 24.85 -33.65 20.75
CA ASP A 306 24.06 -33.69 21.98
C ASP A 306 22.70 -33.01 21.73
N VAL A 307 22.70 -31.91 20.97
CA VAL A 307 21.49 -31.23 20.50
C VAL A 307 20.72 -32.10 19.49
N GLU A 308 21.42 -32.73 18.54
CA GLU A 308 20.83 -33.69 17.61
C GLU A 308 20.15 -34.85 18.35
N CYS A 309 20.80 -35.41 19.37
CA CYS A 309 20.24 -36.48 20.19
C CYS A 309 18.93 -36.05 20.88
N ILE A 310 18.88 -34.85 21.46
CA ILE A 310 17.68 -34.33 22.11
C ILE A 310 16.56 -34.11 21.08
N VAL A 311 16.87 -33.58 19.90
CA VAL A 311 15.89 -33.41 18.80
C VAL A 311 15.36 -34.77 18.31
N GLU A 312 16.22 -35.78 18.16
CA GLU A 312 15.79 -37.14 17.79
C GLU A 312 14.96 -37.82 18.89
N LEU A 313 15.19 -37.53 20.17
CA LEU A 313 14.33 -37.97 21.27
C LEU A 313 12.94 -37.32 21.20
N PHE A 314 12.85 -36.03 20.82
CA PHE A 314 11.56 -35.39 20.56
C PHE A 314 10.82 -36.04 19.38
N LYS A 315 11.49 -36.30 18.25
CA LYS A 315 10.91 -37.01 17.10
C LYS A 315 10.40 -38.42 17.45
N LYS A 316 11.03 -39.09 18.41
CA LYS A 316 10.58 -40.39 18.98
C LYS A 316 9.39 -40.27 19.95
N GLY A 317 8.90 -39.06 20.20
CA GLY A 317 7.70 -38.79 21.02
C GLY A 317 7.98 -38.44 22.49
N LEU A 318 9.22 -38.11 22.87
CA LEU A 318 9.54 -37.62 24.22
C LEU A 318 9.34 -36.10 24.30
N GLU A 319 8.21 -35.70 24.87
CA GLU A 319 7.73 -34.31 24.92
C GLU A 319 8.63 -33.41 25.79
N GLU A 320 9.24 -33.96 26.82
CA GLU A 320 10.19 -33.24 27.67
C GLU A 320 11.43 -32.74 26.90
N ALA A 321 11.76 -33.36 25.76
CA ALA A 321 12.91 -32.95 24.95
C ALA A 321 12.72 -31.59 24.27
N VAL A 322 11.50 -31.24 23.81
CA VAL A 322 11.28 -29.92 23.18
C VAL A 322 11.38 -28.77 24.19
N VAL A 323 11.08 -29.02 25.46
CA VAL A 323 11.29 -28.04 26.54
C VAL A 323 12.78 -27.81 26.76
N LEU A 324 13.61 -28.86 26.73
CA LEU A 324 15.07 -28.72 26.79
C LEU A 324 15.61 -27.97 25.56
N VAL A 325 15.16 -28.28 24.34
CA VAL A 325 15.56 -27.54 23.12
C VAL A 325 15.21 -26.04 23.22
N ARG A 326 14.06 -25.68 23.82
CA ARG A 326 13.69 -24.27 24.09
C ARG A 326 14.70 -23.58 25.02
N VAL A 327 15.20 -24.28 26.04
CA VAL A 327 16.20 -23.74 26.97
C VAL A 327 17.56 -23.60 26.29
N LEU A 328 17.96 -24.57 25.47
CA LEU A 328 19.25 -24.57 24.77
C LEU A 328 19.38 -23.48 23.69
N LYS A 329 18.27 -23.02 23.09
CA LYS A 329 18.22 -22.01 22.01
C LYS A 329 19.30 -22.21 20.92
N PRO A 330 19.42 -23.41 20.31
CA PRO A 330 20.38 -23.64 19.24
C PRO A 330 20.03 -22.80 17.99
N LEU A 331 21.01 -22.57 17.13
CA LEU A 331 20.87 -21.73 15.93
C LEU A 331 19.71 -22.22 15.04
N ALA A 332 18.78 -21.33 14.67
CA ALA A 332 17.59 -21.68 13.88
C ALA A 332 17.89 -22.44 12.57
N ARG A 333 19.01 -22.14 11.89
CA ARG A 333 19.47 -22.90 10.70
C ARG A 333 19.65 -24.40 10.99
N SER A 334 20.19 -24.73 12.15
CA SER A 334 20.48 -26.10 12.57
C SER A 334 19.19 -26.84 12.91
N LEU A 335 18.23 -26.17 13.55
CA LEU A 335 16.89 -26.73 13.79
C LEU A 335 16.12 -27.02 12.49
N ILE A 336 16.31 -26.20 11.46
CA ILE A 336 15.74 -26.42 10.12
C ILE A 336 16.44 -27.59 9.42
N GLU A 337 17.78 -27.67 9.48
CA GLU A 337 18.57 -28.79 8.94
C GLU A 337 18.26 -30.14 9.60
N MET A 338 17.81 -30.13 10.87
CA MET A 338 17.32 -31.31 11.59
C MET A 338 15.84 -31.66 11.32
N ASP A 339 15.17 -31.03 10.35
CA ASP A 339 13.74 -31.21 10.03
C ASP A 339 12.77 -30.99 11.22
N LEU A 340 13.18 -30.25 12.27
CA LEU A 340 12.39 -30.14 13.51
C LEU A 340 10.99 -29.51 13.29
N VAL A 341 10.87 -28.61 12.31
CA VAL A 341 9.66 -27.82 12.05
C VAL A 341 8.42 -28.69 11.83
N ASP A 342 8.51 -29.72 10.99
CA ASP A 342 7.33 -30.53 10.66
C ASP A 342 6.86 -31.36 11.87
N TYR A 343 7.79 -31.81 12.73
CA TYR A 343 7.45 -32.47 14.01
C TYR A 343 6.82 -31.52 15.04
N LEU A 344 7.23 -30.24 15.08
CA LEU A 344 6.56 -29.23 15.90
C LEU A 344 5.11 -29.01 15.43
N LEU A 345 4.87 -28.98 14.12
CA LEU A 345 3.54 -28.81 13.54
C LEU A 345 2.66 -30.06 13.72
N GLU A 346 3.22 -31.26 13.58
CA GLU A 346 2.53 -32.51 13.91
C GLU A 346 2.13 -32.56 15.38
N PHE A 347 3.02 -32.21 16.30
CA PHE A 347 2.74 -32.16 17.73
C PHE A 347 1.60 -31.20 18.06
N LEU A 348 1.65 -29.97 17.53
CA LEU A 348 0.60 -28.95 17.71
C LEU A 348 -0.75 -29.38 17.12
N SER A 349 -0.75 -30.24 16.11
CA SER A 349 -1.98 -30.73 15.46
C SER A 349 -2.65 -31.87 16.21
N ASN A 350 -1.87 -32.75 16.86
CA ASN A 350 -2.33 -34.07 17.30
C ASN A 350 -2.60 -34.23 18.81
N LYS A 351 -2.21 -33.28 19.67
CA LYS A 351 -2.33 -33.41 21.15
C LYS A 351 -3.03 -32.23 21.81
N GLU A 352 -3.78 -32.49 22.88
CA GLU A 352 -4.64 -31.48 23.53
C GLU A 352 -4.22 -31.12 24.97
N ASP A 353 -3.46 -31.98 25.67
CA ASP A 353 -3.44 -31.99 27.15
C ASP A 353 -2.11 -31.65 27.86
N TYR A 354 -0.99 -31.41 27.16
CA TYR A 354 0.31 -31.14 27.82
C TYR A 354 0.85 -29.72 27.59
N ASP A 355 0.60 -28.87 28.58
CA ASP A 355 0.78 -27.41 28.52
C ASP A 355 2.24 -26.99 28.25
N SER A 356 3.20 -27.41 29.08
CA SER A 356 4.59 -26.92 28.98
C SER A 356 5.33 -27.29 27.68
N ALA A 357 5.08 -28.47 27.09
CA ALA A 357 5.66 -28.85 25.80
C ALA A 357 4.97 -28.13 24.63
N LYS A 358 3.66 -27.89 24.72
CA LYS A 358 2.93 -27.05 23.75
C LYS A 358 3.48 -25.63 23.75
N THR A 359 3.63 -25.01 24.92
CA THR A 359 4.26 -23.69 25.06
C THR A 359 5.68 -23.66 24.49
N ALA A 360 6.47 -24.71 24.72
CA ALA A 360 7.80 -24.83 24.15
C ALA A 360 7.79 -24.92 22.61
N CYS A 361 6.85 -25.67 22.03
CA CYS A 361 6.71 -25.77 20.57
C CYS A 361 6.36 -24.42 19.92
N VAL A 362 5.41 -23.68 20.47
CA VAL A 362 5.00 -22.36 19.94
C VAL A 362 6.17 -21.37 20.01
N ILE A 363 6.87 -21.31 21.13
CA ILE A 363 8.00 -20.38 21.31
C ILE A 363 9.20 -20.75 20.43
N LEU A 364 9.50 -22.04 20.25
CA LEU A 364 10.53 -22.47 19.31
C LEU A 364 10.15 -22.17 17.85
N LEU A 365 8.89 -22.40 17.45
CA LEU A 365 8.42 -22.09 16.11
C LEU A 365 8.52 -20.57 15.80
N GLY A 366 8.13 -19.73 16.77
CA GLY A 366 8.31 -18.27 16.67
C GLY A 366 9.78 -17.86 16.57
N TYR A 367 10.65 -18.43 17.42
CA TYR A 367 12.10 -18.19 17.39
C TYR A 367 12.73 -18.59 16.03
N ILE A 368 12.37 -19.76 15.49
CA ILE A 368 12.84 -20.23 14.19
C ILE A 368 12.39 -19.26 13.09
N LEU A 369 11.11 -18.85 13.06
CA LEU A 369 10.60 -17.90 12.07
C LEU A 369 11.34 -16.56 12.13
N GLN A 370 11.51 -15.98 13.32
CA GLN A 370 12.16 -14.68 13.53
C GLN A 370 13.67 -14.70 13.20
N SER A 371 14.33 -15.87 13.36
CA SER A 371 15.78 -16.03 13.18
C SER A 371 16.19 -16.68 11.85
N SER A 372 15.24 -16.95 10.95
CA SER A 372 15.48 -17.64 9.67
C SER A 372 15.58 -16.67 8.48
N SER A 373 16.08 -17.16 7.34
CA SER A 373 16.06 -16.38 6.09
C SER A 373 14.63 -16.21 5.57
N GLU A 374 14.35 -15.16 4.80
CA GLU A 374 13.01 -14.95 4.21
C GLU A 374 12.53 -16.15 3.38
N GLU A 375 13.40 -16.79 2.59
CA GLU A 375 13.01 -17.97 1.81
C GLU A 375 12.68 -19.18 2.70
N SER A 376 13.33 -19.30 3.86
CA SER A 376 13.04 -20.33 4.87
C SER A 376 11.71 -20.04 5.58
N SER A 377 11.49 -18.81 6.03
CA SER A 377 10.28 -18.43 6.77
C SER A 377 9.03 -18.59 5.91
N VAL A 378 9.07 -18.20 4.63
CA VAL A 378 7.98 -18.42 3.66
C VAL A 378 7.61 -19.91 3.52
N LYS A 379 8.60 -20.82 3.51
CA LYS A 379 8.35 -22.27 3.45
C LYS A 379 7.70 -22.78 4.73
N ILE A 380 8.22 -22.36 5.89
CA ILE A 380 7.69 -22.74 7.21
C ILE A 380 6.24 -22.25 7.36
N VAL A 381 5.97 -20.97 7.06
CA VAL A 381 4.62 -20.39 7.12
C VAL A 381 3.64 -21.14 6.22
N ARG A 382 4.03 -21.52 4.99
CA ARG A 382 3.19 -22.37 4.13
C ARG A 382 2.89 -23.74 4.75
N SER A 383 3.82 -24.34 5.51
CA SER A 383 3.57 -25.56 6.28
C SER A 383 2.57 -25.30 7.43
N VAL A 384 2.73 -24.20 8.19
CA VAL A 384 1.78 -23.79 9.26
C VAL A 384 0.35 -23.60 8.71
N VAL A 385 0.20 -22.94 7.57
CA VAL A 385 -1.13 -22.74 6.95
C VAL A 385 -1.73 -24.06 6.46
N SER A 386 -0.91 -24.96 5.91
CA SER A 386 -1.36 -26.24 5.33
C SER A 386 -1.76 -27.28 6.39
N THR A 387 -1.13 -27.26 7.56
CA THR A 387 -1.34 -28.24 8.65
C THR A 387 -2.53 -27.93 9.56
N LYS A 388 -3.26 -26.83 9.31
CA LYS A 388 -4.31 -26.27 10.21
C LYS A 388 -3.81 -25.85 11.60
N ALA A 389 -2.50 -25.79 11.82
CA ALA A 389 -1.90 -25.41 13.10
C ALA A 389 -2.34 -24.01 13.59
N ILE A 390 -2.75 -23.11 12.68
CA ILE A 390 -3.31 -21.78 12.98
C ILE A 390 -4.33 -21.83 14.13
N GLU A 391 -5.30 -22.75 14.11
CA GLU A 391 -6.35 -22.78 15.13
C GLU A 391 -5.82 -23.11 16.53
N LYS A 392 -4.81 -23.98 16.59
CA LYS A 392 -4.16 -24.37 17.85
C LYS A 392 -3.20 -23.27 18.35
N ILE A 393 -2.58 -22.51 17.44
CA ILE A 393 -1.78 -21.32 17.77
C ILE A 393 -2.67 -20.17 18.28
N ILE A 394 -3.88 -19.99 17.76
CA ILE A 394 -4.85 -19.00 18.28
C ILE A 394 -5.21 -19.31 19.75
N VAL A 395 -5.34 -20.58 20.14
CA VAL A 395 -5.58 -20.96 21.55
C VAL A 395 -4.42 -20.54 22.46
N SER A 396 -3.18 -20.53 21.95
CA SER A 396 -2.00 -20.06 22.70
C SER A 396 -2.00 -18.55 23.01
N LEU A 397 -2.87 -17.74 22.40
CA LEU A 397 -3.07 -16.34 22.81
C LEU A 397 -3.77 -16.22 24.17
N LYS A 398 -4.35 -17.31 24.69
CA LYS A 398 -4.99 -17.37 26.02
C LYS A 398 -4.06 -17.93 27.10
N ALA A 399 -2.79 -18.18 26.79
CA ALA A 399 -1.82 -18.75 27.71
C ALA A 399 -1.42 -17.76 28.82
N GLU A 400 -1.15 -18.28 30.03
CA GLU A 400 -0.67 -17.46 31.15
C GLU A 400 0.71 -16.83 30.86
N GLN A 401 1.60 -17.57 30.18
CA GLN A 401 2.94 -17.10 29.80
C GLN A 401 2.86 -16.02 28.71
N VAL A 402 3.40 -14.83 29.00
CA VAL A 402 3.45 -13.71 28.05
C VAL A 402 4.29 -14.07 26.82
N GLU A 403 5.38 -14.83 27.02
CA GLU A 403 6.27 -15.29 25.95
C GLU A 403 5.56 -16.20 24.94
N GLU A 404 4.60 -17.03 25.38
CA GLU A 404 3.80 -17.87 24.48
C GLU A 404 2.87 -17.00 23.63
N ARG A 405 2.23 -16.01 24.26
CA ARG A 405 1.33 -15.09 23.56
C ARG A 405 2.07 -14.24 22.53
N ILE A 406 3.26 -13.71 22.87
CA ILE A 406 4.12 -12.97 21.93
C ILE A 406 4.53 -13.87 20.74
N ALA A 407 5.01 -15.09 21.00
CA ALA A 407 5.39 -16.01 19.94
C ALA A 407 4.20 -16.36 19.03
N ALA A 408 3.02 -16.59 19.60
CA ALA A 408 1.78 -16.82 18.85
C ALA A 408 1.39 -15.60 17.98
N VAL A 409 1.43 -14.37 18.52
CA VAL A 409 1.21 -13.13 17.74
C VAL A 409 2.20 -13.04 16.57
N SER A 410 3.49 -13.28 16.79
CA SER A 410 4.52 -13.21 15.77
C SER A 410 4.29 -14.24 14.65
N ILE A 411 3.98 -15.50 14.99
CA ILE A 411 3.65 -16.55 14.02
C ILE A 411 2.40 -16.18 13.21
N LEU A 412 1.34 -15.71 13.87
CA LEU A 412 0.07 -15.37 13.22
C LEU A 412 0.20 -14.14 12.31
N LEU A 413 0.96 -13.12 12.71
CA LEU A 413 1.31 -11.97 11.86
C LEU A 413 2.03 -12.43 10.59
N ARG A 414 3.05 -13.30 10.71
CA ARG A 414 3.75 -13.86 9.54
C ARG A 414 2.84 -14.69 8.64
N CYS A 415 1.89 -15.44 9.22
CA CYS A 415 0.85 -16.12 8.44
C CYS A 415 -0.03 -15.15 7.64
N ILE A 416 -0.46 -14.04 8.26
CA ILE A 416 -1.32 -13.03 7.62
C ILE A 416 -0.60 -12.31 6.46
N LEU A 417 0.68 -11.99 6.63
CA LEU A 417 1.48 -11.31 5.61
C LEU A 417 1.74 -12.22 4.38
N GLU A 418 2.01 -13.51 4.59
CA GLU A 418 2.31 -14.48 3.51
C GLU A 418 1.07 -15.04 2.81
N ASP A 419 0.05 -15.47 3.58
CA ASP A 419 -1.21 -15.97 3.02
C ASP A 419 -2.41 -15.35 3.76
N GLY A 420 -2.69 -14.10 3.41
CA GLY A 420 -3.79 -13.31 3.96
C GLY A 420 -5.20 -13.93 3.87
N LYS A 421 -5.37 -15.11 3.28
CA LYS A 421 -6.58 -15.95 3.45
C LYS A 421 -6.80 -16.33 4.92
N CYS A 422 -5.74 -16.61 5.68
CA CYS A 422 -5.87 -17.01 7.09
C CYS A 422 -6.39 -15.88 7.98
N ARG A 423 -6.27 -14.61 7.56
CA ARG A 423 -6.71 -13.43 8.31
C ARG A 423 -8.16 -13.52 8.78
N ASN A 424 -9.08 -13.99 7.93
CA ASN A 424 -10.49 -14.14 8.31
C ASN A 424 -10.68 -15.23 9.40
N ILE A 425 -9.98 -16.36 9.28
CA ILE A 425 -10.03 -17.46 10.27
C ILE A 425 -9.46 -17.00 11.62
N ILE A 426 -8.39 -16.21 11.60
CA ILE A 426 -7.79 -15.62 12.80
C ILE A 426 -8.75 -14.62 13.43
N ALA A 427 -9.29 -13.69 12.64
CA ALA A 427 -10.23 -12.66 13.08
C ALA A 427 -11.53 -13.22 13.70
N GLU A 428 -12.03 -14.36 13.21
CA GLU A 428 -13.23 -15.02 13.74
C GLU A 428 -12.99 -15.81 15.04
N LYS A 429 -11.73 -16.13 15.40
CA LYS A 429 -11.39 -17.05 16.50
C LYS A 429 -10.51 -16.44 17.60
N VAL A 430 -9.89 -15.28 17.37
CA VAL A 430 -8.98 -14.63 18.31
C VAL A 430 -9.70 -13.99 19.49
N GLU A 431 -9.17 -14.16 20.69
CA GLU A 431 -9.59 -13.41 21.88
C GLU A 431 -8.69 -12.18 22.04
N LEU A 432 -9.23 -11.01 21.66
CA LEU A 432 -8.44 -9.79 21.52
C LEU A 432 -8.06 -9.16 22.87
N ALA A 433 -8.89 -9.32 23.91
CA ALA A 433 -8.59 -8.84 25.26
C ALA A 433 -7.22 -9.34 25.76
N SER A 434 -6.93 -10.64 25.59
CA SER A 434 -5.64 -11.24 25.98
C SER A 434 -4.44 -10.72 25.19
N VAL A 435 -4.66 -10.15 23.99
CA VAL A 435 -3.64 -9.49 23.16
C VAL A 435 -3.45 -8.02 23.56
N VAL A 436 -4.53 -7.32 23.90
CA VAL A 436 -4.50 -5.92 24.39
C VAL A 436 -3.81 -5.83 25.75
N GLU A 437 -4.01 -6.80 26.65
CA GLU A 437 -3.30 -6.86 27.94
C GLU A 437 -1.78 -6.92 27.81
N MET A 438 -1.25 -7.51 26.72
CA MET A 438 0.20 -7.65 26.50
C MET A 438 0.91 -6.33 26.23
N PHE A 439 0.20 -5.23 25.92
CA PHE A 439 0.84 -3.93 25.70
C PHE A 439 1.62 -3.42 26.93
N VAL A 440 1.23 -3.86 28.14
CA VAL A 440 1.85 -3.47 29.40
C VAL A 440 2.90 -4.49 29.83
N GLY A 441 4.16 -4.09 29.83
CA GLY A 441 5.29 -4.89 30.33
C GLY A 441 6.20 -5.49 29.25
N VAL A 442 5.83 -5.40 27.97
CA VAL A 442 6.67 -5.82 26.82
C VAL A 442 7.60 -4.71 26.34
N ASN A 443 8.69 -5.08 25.67
CA ASN A 443 9.63 -4.13 25.07
C ASN A 443 9.05 -3.46 23.81
N ASP A 444 9.71 -2.42 23.31
CA ASP A 444 9.16 -1.60 22.20
C ASP A 444 9.05 -2.38 20.88
N ALA A 445 9.94 -3.34 20.61
CA ALA A 445 9.87 -4.18 19.40
C ALA A 445 8.71 -5.18 19.48
N GLU A 446 8.52 -5.82 20.63
CA GLU A 446 7.35 -6.68 20.90
C GLU A 446 6.05 -5.88 20.83
N ARG A 447 6.02 -4.65 21.36
CA ARG A 447 4.87 -3.76 21.26
C ARG A 447 4.56 -3.41 19.81
N PHE A 448 5.57 -3.18 18.98
CA PHE A 448 5.37 -2.99 17.55
C PHE A 448 4.78 -4.23 16.86
N GLU A 449 5.30 -5.44 17.13
CA GLU A 449 4.74 -6.68 16.54
C GLU A 449 3.26 -6.86 16.90
N ILE A 450 2.84 -6.52 18.13
CA ILE A 450 1.44 -6.55 18.56
C ILE A 450 0.61 -5.50 17.79
N VAL A 451 1.06 -4.25 17.71
CA VAL A 451 0.34 -3.20 16.96
C VAL A 451 0.23 -3.55 15.47
N HIS A 452 1.31 -4.07 14.87
CA HIS A 452 1.35 -4.48 13.48
C HIS A 452 0.37 -5.64 13.23
N PHE A 453 0.35 -6.66 14.10
CA PHE A 453 -0.64 -7.74 14.07
C PHE A 453 -2.09 -7.20 14.10
N LEU A 454 -2.41 -6.30 15.02
CA LEU A 454 -3.75 -5.70 15.11
C LEU A 454 -4.09 -4.88 13.86
N SER A 455 -3.15 -4.08 13.35
CA SER A 455 -3.32 -3.28 12.13
C SER A 455 -3.54 -4.13 10.87
N GLU A 456 -2.93 -5.31 10.81
CA GLU A 456 -3.12 -6.28 9.73
C GLU A 456 -4.41 -7.07 9.89
N LEU A 457 -4.78 -7.43 11.12
CA LEU A 457 -6.01 -8.14 11.42
C LEU A 457 -7.24 -7.32 10.97
N VAL A 458 -7.20 -6.00 11.09
CA VAL A 458 -8.25 -5.08 10.63
C VAL A 458 -8.22 -4.80 9.11
N LYS A 459 -7.56 -5.61 8.28
CA LYS A 459 -7.64 -5.54 6.80
C LYS A 459 -8.59 -6.61 6.24
N LEU A 460 -9.85 -6.57 6.68
CA LEU A 460 -10.90 -7.56 6.34
C LEU A 460 -11.80 -7.08 5.20
N ASN A 461 -12.33 -8.05 4.43
CA ASN A 461 -13.31 -7.77 3.36
C ASN A 461 -14.69 -7.35 3.90
N ARG A 462 -15.10 -7.89 5.07
CA ARG A 462 -16.40 -7.57 5.68
C ARG A 462 -16.28 -6.41 6.65
N ARG A 463 -16.84 -5.25 6.28
CA ARG A 463 -16.74 -4.02 7.09
C ARG A 463 -17.41 -4.16 8.45
N ASN A 464 -18.55 -4.84 8.56
CA ASN A 464 -19.23 -5.01 9.85
C ASN A 464 -18.41 -5.86 10.84
N LEU A 465 -17.71 -6.90 10.36
CA LEU A 465 -16.81 -7.71 11.20
C LEU A 465 -15.58 -6.89 11.65
N ASN A 466 -15.10 -6.01 10.77
CA ASN A 466 -14.00 -5.09 11.08
C ASN A 466 -14.37 -4.11 12.21
N GLU A 467 -15.57 -3.54 12.13
CA GLU A 467 -16.09 -2.60 13.11
C GLU A 467 -16.31 -3.26 14.48
N GLN A 468 -16.78 -4.51 14.51
CA GLN A 468 -16.84 -5.33 15.73
C GLN A 468 -15.47 -5.53 16.38
N ILE A 469 -14.44 -5.85 15.59
CA ILE A 469 -13.06 -6.02 16.08
C ILE A 469 -12.49 -4.70 16.61
N LEU A 470 -12.72 -3.58 15.92
CA LEU A 470 -12.29 -2.26 16.39
C LEU A 470 -12.99 -1.86 17.69
N HIS A 471 -14.28 -2.17 17.85
CA HIS A 471 -15.00 -1.96 19.11
C HIS A 471 -14.41 -2.79 20.25
N ILE A 472 -14.17 -4.09 20.02
CA ILE A 472 -13.50 -4.96 20.99
C ILE A 472 -12.14 -4.37 21.39
N LEU A 473 -11.30 -3.94 20.44
CA LEU A 473 -10.00 -3.33 20.73
C LEU A 473 -10.09 -1.99 21.50
N LYS A 474 -11.20 -1.27 21.38
CA LYS A 474 -11.42 0.01 22.05
C LYS A 474 -11.97 -0.17 23.47
N ASP A 475 -12.91 -1.11 23.62
CA ASP A 475 -13.78 -1.25 24.79
C ASP A 475 -13.35 -2.41 25.72
N GLU A 476 -12.65 -3.44 25.21
CA GLU A 476 -12.11 -4.56 26.00
C GLU A 476 -10.63 -4.35 26.37
N GLY A 477 -10.33 -4.43 27.67
CA GLY A 477 -8.98 -4.35 28.22
C GLY A 477 -8.96 -3.77 29.64
N THR A 478 -7.89 -4.02 30.39
CA THR A 478 -7.71 -3.45 31.74
C THR A 478 -7.31 -1.96 31.73
N PHE A 479 -6.85 -1.46 30.59
CA PHE A 479 -6.41 -0.08 30.36
C PHE A 479 -6.96 0.44 29.03
N SER A 480 -7.03 1.77 28.85
CA SER A 480 -7.45 2.34 27.56
C SER A 480 -6.42 2.09 26.46
N THR A 481 -6.78 1.26 25.48
CA THR A 481 -5.96 0.94 24.31
C THR A 481 -5.57 2.21 23.54
N MET A 482 -6.52 3.13 23.33
CA MET A 482 -6.27 4.41 22.64
C MET A 482 -5.22 5.26 23.36
N HIS A 483 -5.26 5.34 24.69
CA HIS A 483 -4.26 6.09 25.46
C HIS A 483 -2.88 5.42 25.43
N THR A 484 -2.84 4.08 25.49
CA THR A 484 -1.59 3.30 25.38
C THR A 484 -0.94 3.47 24.01
N LEU A 485 -1.74 3.43 22.93
CA LEU A 485 -1.29 3.72 21.57
C LEU A 485 -0.80 5.16 21.39
N LEU A 486 -1.46 6.15 22.01
CA LEU A 486 -1.02 7.55 21.98
C LEU A 486 0.36 7.74 22.63
N VAL A 487 0.55 7.21 23.83
CA VAL A 487 1.84 7.30 24.55
C VAL A 487 2.95 6.58 23.77
N TYR A 488 2.61 5.47 23.11
CA TYR A 488 3.55 4.78 22.24
C TYR A 488 3.88 5.58 20.98
N LEU A 489 2.88 6.12 20.28
CA LEU A 489 3.04 6.95 19.07
C LEU A 489 3.99 8.13 19.29
N GLN A 490 3.84 8.83 20.42
CA GLN A 490 4.68 9.99 20.78
C GLN A 490 6.16 9.65 20.96
N ASN A 491 6.52 8.37 21.08
CA ASN A 491 7.90 7.88 21.22
C ASN A 491 8.29 6.89 20.09
N ALA A 492 7.40 6.63 19.13
CA ALA A 492 7.62 5.64 18.09
C ALA A 492 8.62 6.16 17.03
N PRO A 493 9.55 5.32 16.55
CA PRO A 493 10.42 5.69 15.44
C PRO A 493 9.63 5.83 14.12
N PRO A 494 10.15 6.55 13.12
CA PRO A 494 9.38 6.96 11.93
C PRO A 494 8.94 5.80 11.03
N ASP A 495 9.60 4.65 11.11
CA ASP A 495 9.21 3.40 10.44
C ASP A 495 7.99 2.71 11.09
N GLN A 496 7.74 2.98 12.39
CA GLN A 496 6.66 2.37 13.16
C GLN A 496 5.46 3.32 13.33
N SER A 497 5.74 4.62 13.46
CA SER A 497 4.75 5.69 13.67
C SER A 497 3.53 5.63 12.73
N PRO A 498 3.67 5.42 11.41
CA PRO A 498 2.52 5.32 10.51
C PRO A 498 1.49 4.26 10.91
N ILE A 499 1.95 3.04 11.24
CA ILE A 499 1.07 1.91 11.57
C ILE A 499 0.36 2.16 12.91
N VAL A 500 1.08 2.70 13.90
CA VAL A 500 0.53 3.05 15.22
C VAL A 500 -0.54 4.15 15.08
N ALA A 501 -0.23 5.22 14.33
CA ALA A 501 -1.15 6.31 14.06
C ALA A 501 -2.40 5.85 13.27
N GLY A 502 -2.21 4.98 12.28
CA GLY A 502 -3.29 4.39 11.51
C GLY A 502 -4.28 3.61 12.37
N LEU A 503 -3.79 2.76 13.28
CA LEU A 503 -4.65 2.01 14.20
C LEU A 503 -5.35 2.93 15.21
N LEU A 504 -4.62 3.89 15.80
CA LEU A 504 -5.18 4.86 16.75
C LEU A 504 -6.31 5.68 16.11
N LEU A 505 -6.12 6.14 14.87
CA LEU A 505 -7.11 6.88 14.11
C LEU A 505 -8.35 6.03 13.81
N GLN A 506 -8.22 4.74 13.48
CA GLN A 506 -9.38 3.86 13.28
C GLN A 506 -10.23 3.68 14.55
N LEU A 507 -9.61 3.63 15.74
CA LEU A 507 -10.32 3.50 17.02
C LEU A 507 -11.03 4.81 17.43
N ASP A 508 -10.41 5.96 17.20
CA ASP A 508 -11.05 7.28 17.38
C ASP A 508 -12.26 7.44 16.44
N LEU A 509 -12.10 7.01 15.18
CA LEU A 509 -13.13 7.05 14.14
C LEU A 509 -14.29 6.06 14.35
N LEU A 510 -14.37 5.35 15.48
CA LEU A 510 -15.62 4.71 15.91
C LEU A 510 -16.64 5.75 16.41
N ASP A 511 -16.19 6.80 17.11
CA ASP A 511 -17.10 7.84 17.65
C ASP A 511 -17.51 8.87 16.58
N GLU A 512 -18.53 9.69 16.83
CA GLU A 512 -18.86 10.81 15.92
C GLU A 512 -17.71 11.83 15.87
N PRO A 513 -17.25 12.26 14.68
CA PRO A 513 -16.07 13.12 14.54
C PRO A 513 -16.28 14.56 15.02
N ARG A 514 -17.48 14.93 15.48
CA ARG A 514 -17.89 16.30 15.83
C ARG A 514 -17.24 16.88 17.11
N LYS A 515 -16.44 16.08 17.83
CA LYS A 515 -15.65 16.53 18.98
C LYS A 515 -14.16 16.54 18.62
N MET A 516 -13.45 17.56 19.07
CA MET A 516 -11.99 17.66 18.98
C MET A 516 -11.36 16.54 19.82
N SER A 517 -10.44 15.78 19.23
CA SER A 517 -9.86 14.58 19.86
C SER A 517 -8.34 14.57 19.74
N ILE A 518 -7.65 14.55 20.88
CA ILE A 518 -6.18 14.53 20.95
C ILE A 518 -5.61 13.32 20.21
N TYR A 519 -6.31 12.18 20.25
CA TYR A 519 -5.91 10.95 19.55
C TYR A 519 -5.88 11.13 18.02
N ARG A 520 -6.86 11.88 17.49
CA ARG A 520 -6.98 12.16 16.06
C ARG A 520 -5.93 13.14 15.59
N GLU A 521 -5.78 14.26 16.30
CA GLU A 521 -4.82 15.31 15.91
C GLU A 521 -3.39 14.73 15.88
N GLU A 522 -2.95 14.05 16.94
CA GLU A 522 -1.61 13.45 17.02
C GLU A 522 -1.39 12.36 15.95
N ALA A 523 -2.39 11.52 15.68
CA ALA A 523 -2.31 10.50 14.64
C ALA A 523 -2.22 11.12 13.23
N MET A 524 -3.00 12.16 12.96
CA MET A 524 -2.97 12.88 11.68
C MET A 524 -1.65 13.62 11.48
N ASP A 525 -1.18 14.34 12.49
CA ASP A 525 0.10 15.07 12.46
C ASP A 525 1.27 14.11 12.27
N SER A 526 1.24 12.95 12.93
CA SER A 526 2.24 11.88 12.75
C SER A 526 2.25 11.34 11.32
N LEU A 527 1.09 11.01 10.76
CA LEU A 527 0.96 10.49 9.38
C LEU A 527 1.42 11.53 8.34
N ILE A 528 0.99 12.79 8.48
CA ILE A 528 1.38 13.87 7.59
C ILE A 528 2.89 14.13 7.71
N THR A 529 3.44 14.18 8.92
CA THR A 529 4.88 14.39 9.13
C THR A 529 5.71 13.27 8.50
N CYS A 530 5.29 12.00 8.66
CA CYS A 530 5.95 10.86 8.01
C CYS A 530 5.86 10.93 6.48
N LEU A 531 4.70 11.31 5.93
CA LEU A 531 4.49 11.42 4.48
C LEU A 531 5.37 12.52 3.84
N ARG A 532 5.58 13.64 4.55
CA ARG A 532 6.45 14.75 4.09
C ARG A 532 7.94 14.48 4.27
N ASN A 533 8.33 13.50 5.09
CA ASN A 533 9.73 13.28 5.45
C ASN A 533 10.53 12.56 4.36
N SER A 534 11.01 13.33 3.38
CA SER A 534 11.82 12.82 2.25
C SER A 534 13.15 12.15 2.61
N GLU A 535 13.62 12.28 3.86
CA GLU A 535 14.82 11.58 4.34
C GLU A 535 14.57 10.09 4.62
N PHE A 536 13.31 9.68 4.84
CA PHE A 536 12.93 8.31 5.18
C PHE A 536 11.87 7.74 4.23
N PRO A 537 12.24 7.33 2.98
CA PRO A 537 11.29 6.86 1.97
C PRO A 537 10.40 5.69 2.41
N VAL A 538 10.92 4.78 3.25
CA VAL A 538 10.15 3.66 3.81
C VAL A 538 9.03 4.16 4.72
N ALA A 539 9.28 5.19 5.53
CA ALA A 539 8.27 5.83 6.37
C ALA A 539 7.24 6.60 5.51
N GLN A 540 7.67 7.26 4.44
CA GLN A 540 6.75 7.92 3.50
C GLN A 540 5.81 6.92 2.82
N ILE A 541 6.34 5.79 2.34
CA ILE A 541 5.55 4.72 1.72
C ILE A 541 4.57 4.14 2.75
N SER A 542 5.05 3.77 3.95
CA SER A 542 4.20 3.24 5.02
C SER A 542 3.08 4.22 5.44
N ALA A 543 3.37 5.53 5.50
CA ALA A 543 2.37 6.57 5.73
C ALA A 543 1.34 6.66 4.59
N ALA A 544 1.80 6.68 3.33
CA ALA A 544 0.91 6.71 2.17
C ALA A 544 0.01 5.46 2.10
N GLU A 545 0.57 4.27 2.35
CA GLU A 545 -0.16 3.00 2.40
C GLU A 545 -1.17 2.99 3.54
N THR A 546 -0.79 3.49 4.72
CA THR A 546 -1.68 3.56 5.87
C THR A 546 -2.87 4.45 5.55
N VAL A 547 -2.64 5.67 5.05
CA VAL A 547 -3.71 6.61 4.69
C VAL A 547 -4.64 6.00 3.61
N LEU A 548 -4.09 5.31 2.61
CA LEU A 548 -4.89 4.61 1.60
C LEU A 548 -5.71 3.46 2.21
N SER A 549 -5.13 2.70 3.15
CA SER A 549 -5.77 1.57 3.81
C SER A 549 -6.95 1.98 4.69
N LEU A 550 -6.96 3.22 5.20
CA LEU A 550 -8.08 3.77 5.98
C LEU A 550 -9.38 3.84 5.18
N GLN A 551 -9.36 3.81 3.84
CA GLN A 551 -10.56 3.63 3.02
C GLN A 551 -11.36 2.36 3.42
N GLY A 552 -10.72 1.37 4.02
CA GLY A 552 -11.37 0.27 4.72
C GLY A 552 -11.97 -0.81 3.81
N ARG A 553 -11.51 -0.92 2.56
CA ARG A 553 -12.06 -1.82 1.54
C ARG A 553 -10.99 -2.78 0.99
N PHE A 554 -11.11 -4.05 1.35
CA PHE A 554 -10.09 -5.08 1.09
C PHE A 554 -10.68 -6.33 0.43
N SER A 555 -9.87 -7.06 -0.33
CA SER A 555 -10.20 -8.39 -0.85
C SER A 555 -10.26 -9.44 0.26
N TYR A 556 -10.71 -10.67 -0.03
CA TYR A 556 -10.64 -11.79 0.93
C TYR A 556 -9.22 -12.12 1.40
N SER A 557 -8.19 -11.67 0.65
CA SER A 557 -6.77 -11.79 1.02
C SER A 557 -6.20 -10.57 1.76
N GLY A 558 -7.00 -9.55 2.04
CA GLY A 558 -6.60 -8.29 2.69
C GLY A 558 -5.91 -7.28 1.78
N LYS A 559 -5.70 -7.57 0.49
CA LYS A 559 -5.20 -6.57 -0.48
C LYS A 559 -6.24 -5.48 -0.72
N SER A 560 -5.82 -4.23 -0.73
CA SER A 560 -6.68 -3.06 -0.99
C SER A 560 -7.44 -3.18 -2.32
N LEU A 561 -8.70 -2.75 -2.32
CA LEU A 561 -9.56 -2.65 -3.49
C LEU A 561 -9.63 -1.22 -4.07
N SER A 562 -8.90 -0.26 -3.51
CA SER A 562 -9.01 1.17 -3.83
C SER A 562 -8.94 1.45 -5.33
N ARG A 563 -7.92 0.92 -6.03
CA ARG A 563 -7.74 1.13 -7.48
C ARG A 563 -8.95 0.63 -8.28
N ALA A 564 -9.42 -0.57 -7.99
CA ALA A 564 -10.53 -1.19 -8.71
C ALA A 564 -11.83 -0.40 -8.52
N ILE A 565 -12.08 0.12 -7.31
CA ILE A 565 -13.27 0.91 -6.98
C ILE A 565 -13.22 2.30 -7.62
N LEU A 566 -12.07 2.97 -7.63
CA LEU A 566 -11.91 4.25 -8.33
C LEU A 566 -12.07 4.07 -9.85
N LEU A 567 -11.54 2.99 -10.44
CA LEU A 567 -11.76 2.67 -11.86
C LEU A 567 -13.24 2.38 -12.18
N LYS A 568 -13.95 1.71 -11.27
CA LYS A 568 -15.41 1.52 -11.34
C LYS A 568 -16.14 2.88 -11.37
N ARG A 569 -15.79 3.78 -10.43
CA ARG A 569 -16.34 5.16 -10.35
C ARG A 569 -16.00 6.00 -11.58
N ALA A 570 -14.83 5.78 -12.20
CA ALA A 570 -14.44 6.38 -13.47
C ALA A 570 -15.11 5.75 -14.71
N GLY A 571 -16.03 4.79 -14.55
CA GLY A 571 -16.81 4.18 -15.62
C GLY A 571 -16.15 2.99 -16.34
N LEU A 572 -15.03 2.45 -15.83
CA LEU A 572 -14.33 1.29 -16.39
C LEU A 572 -14.75 -0.04 -15.73
N ASP A 573 -16.06 -0.29 -15.66
CA ASP A 573 -16.69 -1.43 -14.97
C ASP A 573 -16.16 -2.81 -15.36
N ARG A 574 -15.66 -2.98 -16.59
CA ARG A 574 -15.14 -4.27 -17.09
C ARG A 574 -13.94 -4.75 -16.27
N ASN A 575 -13.05 -3.85 -15.86
CA ASN A 575 -11.82 -4.21 -15.14
C ASN A 575 -12.14 -4.56 -13.68
N TYR A 576 -12.98 -3.76 -13.02
CA TYR A 576 -13.51 -4.05 -11.69
C TYR A 576 -14.23 -5.41 -11.64
N THR A 577 -15.16 -5.64 -12.59
CA THR A 577 -15.95 -6.87 -12.65
C THR A 577 -15.08 -8.10 -12.94
N ALA A 578 -14.06 -7.97 -13.78
CA ALA A 578 -13.09 -9.04 -14.04
C ALA A 578 -12.25 -9.37 -12.80
N PHE A 579 -11.80 -8.35 -12.05
CA PHE A 579 -11.04 -8.51 -10.81
C PHE A 579 -11.87 -9.21 -9.72
N ILE A 580 -13.07 -8.71 -9.41
CA ILE A 580 -13.95 -9.28 -8.39
C ILE A 580 -14.34 -10.72 -8.73
N ARG A 581 -14.68 -11.01 -10.00
CA ARG A 581 -14.96 -12.39 -10.43
C ARG A 581 -13.74 -13.32 -10.33
N LYS A 582 -12.52 -12.81 -10.54
CA LYS A 582 -11.28 -13.58 -10.40
C LYS A 582 -10.96 -13.88 -8.94
N ASP A 583 -11.24 -12.94 -8.03
CA ASP A 583 -11.09 -13.16 -6.59
C ASP A 583 -12.16 -14.14 -6.07
N GLN A 584 -13.45 -13.87 -6.30
CA GLN A 584 -14.56 -14.75 -5.89
C GLN A 584 -14.41 -16.20 -6.38
N ARG A 585 -14.02 -16.41 -7.66
CA ARG A 585 -13.79 -17.77 -8.21
C ARG A 585 -12.62 -18.52 -7.57
N ARG A 586 -11.65 -17.83 -6.96
CA ARG A 586 -10.54 -18.48 -6.25
C ARG A 586 -10.93 -18.98 -4.85
N HIS A 587 -12.00 -18.45 -4.29
CA HIS A 587 -12.37 -18.68 -2.89
C HIS A 587 -13.64 -19.54 -2.70
N ASN A 588 -14.30 -19.97 -3.79
CA ASN A 588 -15.52 -20.81 -3.76
C ASN A 588 -16.71 -20.26 -2.94
N ILE A 589 -16.82 -18.93 -2.83
CA ILE A 589 -17.80 -18.28 -1.96
C ILE A 589 -19.12 -18.01 -2.70
N SER A 590 -20.20 -18.66 -2.25
CA SER A 590 -21.57 -18.27 -2.56
C SER A 590 -22.03 -17.22 -1.54
N ALA A 591 -21.68 -15.95 -1.76
CA ALA A 591 -22.05 -14.88 -0.86
C ALA A 591 -23.57 -14.62 -0.89
N ASP A 592 -24.19 -14.43 0.27
CA ASP A 592 -25.57 -13.96 0.35
C ASP A 592 -25.66 -12.53 -0.19
N ALA A 593 -26.58 -12.31 -1.12
CA ALA A 593 -26.78 -11.03 -1.78
C ALA A 593 -27.21 -9.94 -0.80
N GLN A 594 -27.98 -10.28 0.25
CA GLN A 594 -28.43 -9.32 1.26
C GLN A 594 -27.26 -8.85 2.14
N GLN A 595 -26.50 -9.81 2.68
CA GLN A 595 -25.33 -9.53 3.53
C GLN A 595 -24.26 -8.72 2.79
N THR A 596 -24.05 -9.00 1.50
CA THR A 596 -23.12 -8.24 0.64
C THR A 596 -23.55 -6.78 0.48
N MET A 597 -24.85 -6.49 0.40
CA MET A 597 -25.37 -5.12 0.28
C MET A 597 -25.24 -4.32 1.58
N GLU A 598 -25.34 -4.98 2.74
CA GLU A 598 -25.19 -4.33 4.05
C GLU A 598 -23.72 -4.03 4.37
N ASP A 599 -22.79 -4.97 4.12
CA ASP A 599 -21.35 -4.73 4.22
C ASP A 599 -20.88 -3.61 3.25
N GLU A 600 -21.46 -3.51 2.05
CA GLU A 600 -21.15 -2.43 1.08
C GLU A 600 -21.61 -1.04 1.58
N LYS A 601 -22.81 -0.93 2.17
CA LYS A 601 -23.30 0.33 2.76
C LYS A 601 -22.47 0.78 3.95
N ALA A 602 -22.10 -0.15 4.83
CA ALA A 602 -21.19 0.14 5.95
C ALA A 602 -19.84 0.65 5.44
N ALA A 603 -19.31 0.06 4.36
CA ALA A 603 -18.07 0.50 3.74
C ALA A 603 -18.17 1.89 3.08
N GLU A 604 -19.31 2.27 2.50
CA GLU A 604 -19.53 3.64 1.99
C GLU A 604 -19.62 4.69 3.12
N GLU A 605 -20.28 4.37 4.24
CA GLU A 605 -20.38 5.29 5.38
C GLU A 605 -19.03 5.47 6.09
N TRP A 606 -18.30 4.37 6.29
CA TRP A 606 -16.92 4.40 6.78
C TRP A 606 -16.03 5.26 5.88
N GLU A 607 -16.09 5.04 4.56
CA GLU A 607 -15.31 5.81 3.60
C GLU A 607 -15.63 7.32 3.65
N ARG A 608 -16.91 7.70 3.80
CA ARG A 608 -17.32 9.11 4.03
C ARG A 608 -16.73 9.67 5.33
N LYS A 609 -16.84 8.93 6.43
CA LYS A 609 -16.38 9.35 7.77
C LYS A 609 -14.87 9.58 7.81
N VAL A 610 -14.11 8.63 7.25
CA VAL A 610 -12.65 8.70 7.14
C VAL A 610 -12.23 9.87 6.25
N ALA A 611 -12.75 9.95 5.01
CA ALA A 611 -12.37 11.01 4.09
C ALA A 611 -12.70 12.39 4.67
N PHE A 612 -13.84 12.57 5.34
CA PHE A 612 -14.17 13.84 6.00
C PHE A 612 -13.12 14.25 7.04
N VAL A 613 -12.65 13.32 7.87
CA VAL A 613 -11.61 13.61 8.86
C VAL A 613 -10.25 13.87 8.21
N LEU A 614 -9.82 13.04 7.25
CA LEU A 614 -8.55 13.20 6.55
C LEU A 614 -8.45 14.57 5.85
N VAL A 615 -9.50 15.01 5.16
CA VAL A 615 -9.48 16.30 4.43
C VAL A 615 -9.71 17.51 5.34
N SER A 616 -10.39 17.36 6.48
CA SER A 616 -10.67 18.49 7.39
C SER A 616 -9.50 18.83 8.31
N HIS A 617 -8.56 17.90 8.52
CA HIS A 617 -7.37 18.12 9.35
C HIS A 617 -6.53 19.29 8.83
N GLU A 618 -6.21 20.24 9.70
CA GLU A 618 -5.53 21.52 9.40
C GLU A 618 -5.93 22.15 8.03
N PHE A 619 -7.23 22.17 7.73
CA PHE A 619 -7.79 22.73 6.47
C PHE A 619 -7.25 22.05 5.18
N GLY A 620 -6.99 20.75 5.23
CA GLY A 620 -6.60 19.96 4.06
C GLY A 620 -5.10 19.82 3.85
N LEU A 621 -4.29 19.96 4.90
CA LEU A 621 -2.83 19.80 4.86
C LEU A 621 -2.39 18.46 4.24
N VAL A 622 -3.21 17.41 4.34
CA VAL A 622 -2.99 16.12 3.66
C VAL A 622 -2.77 16.26 2.15
N PHE A 623 -3.39 17.24 1.48
CA PHE A 623 -3.23 17.46 0.04
C PHE A 623 -1.86 18.02 -0.33
N GLU A 624 -1.24 18.82 0.53
CA GLU A 624 0.13 19.31 0.36
C GLU A 624 1.12 18.14 0.45
N ALA A 625 0.98 17.29 1.47
CA ALA A 625 1.82 16.11 1.66
C ALA A 625 1.65 15.07 0.53
N LEU A 626 0.43 14.86 0.02
CA LEU A 626 0.18 14.02 -1.15
C LEU A 626 0.78 14.62 -2.43
N ALA A 627 0.77 15.95 -2.59
CA ALA A 627 1.41 16.64 -3.71
C ALA A 627 2.95 16.59 -3.66
N GLU A 628 3.56 16.49 -2.46
CA GLU A 628 4.98 16.18 -2.29
C GLU A 628 5.27 14.72 -2.71
N GLY A 629 4.47 13.76 -2.26
CA GLY A 629 4.59 12.35 -2.65
C GLY A 629 4.42 12.10 -4.16
N LEU A 630 3.54 12.85 -4.83
CA LEU A 630 3.39 12.86 -6.29
C LEU A 630 4.61 13.41 -7.06
N LYS A 631 5.54 14.09 -6.40
CA LYS A 631 6.82 14.54 -6.99
C LYS A 631 7.97 13.58 -6.70
N SER A 632 7.70 12.47 -6.01
CA SER A 632 8.70 11.50 -5.61
C SER A 632 9.32 10.76 -6.81
N LYS A 633 10.58 10.34 -6.65
CA LYS A 633 11.27 9.45 -7.58
C LYS A 633 10.89 7.97 -7.38
N TYR A 634 10.28 7.63 -6.26
CA TYR A 634 9.85 6.27 -5.94
C TYR A 634 8.48 6.00 -6.56
N GLU A 635 8.42 5.11 -7.56
CA GLU A 635 7.20 4.78 -8.31
C GLU A 635 6.07 4.27 -7.41
N GLU A 636 6.42 3.51 -6.36
CA GLU A 636 5.48 3.03 -5.34
C GLU A 636 4.81 4.18 -4.59
N LEU A 637 5.61 5.08 -3.99
CA LEU A 637 5.10 6.26 -3.30
C LEU A 637 4.24 7.15 -4.22
N HIS A 638 4.72 7.42 -5.43
CA HIS A 638 3.96 8.17 -6.45
C HIS A 638 2.60 7.51 -6.71
N THR A 639 2.56 6.20 -6.92
CA THR A 639 1.33 5.46 -7.25
C THR A 639 0.33 5.45 -6.10
N ILE A 640 0.81 5.27 -4.87
CA ILE A 640 -0.04 5.29 -3.67
C ILE A 640 -0.57 6.71 -3.44
N CYS A 641 0.28 7.73 -3.48
CA CYS A 641 -0.14 9.13 -3.34
C CYS A 641 -1.12 9.56 -4.43
N PHE A 642 -0.93 9.12 -5.68
CA PHE A 642 -1.87 9.34 -6.78
C PHE A 642 -3.24 8.74 -6.48
N MET A 643 -3.29 7.47 -6.06
CA MET A 643 -4.55 6.79 -5.72
C MET A 643 -5.26 7.44 -4.53
N THR A 644 -4.52 7.79 -3.47
CA THR A 644 -5.06 8.47 -2.29
C THR A 644 -5.57 9.88 -2.64
N ALA A 645 -4.83 10.64 -3.45
CA ALA A 645 -5.25 11.95 -3.93
C ALA A 645 -6.51 11.86 -4.80
N THR A 646 -6.58 10.94 -5.76
CA THR A 646 -7.79 10.71 -6.58
C THR A 646 -8.98 10.33 -5.71
N TRP A 647 -8.77 9.48 -4.69
CA TRP A 647 -9.83 9.10 -3.75
C TRP A 647 -10.35 10.29 -2.95
N LEU A 648 -9.48 11.05 -2.27
CA LEU A 648 -9.90 12.17 -1.44
C LEU A 648 -10.54 13.29 -2.27
N VAL A 649 -10.00 13.61 -3.45
CA VAL A 649 -10.59 14.60 -4.37
C VAL A 649 -11.94 14.14 -4.93
N TYR A 650 -12.13 12.85 -5.19
CA TYR A 650 -13.46 12.31 -5.51
C TYR A 650 -14.42 12.48 -4.33
N MET A 651 -13.99 12.15 -3.10
CA MET A 651 -14.84 12.26 -1.90
C MET A 651 -15.26 13.70 -1.60
N LEU A 652 -14.43 14.70 -1.92
CA LEU A 652 -14.82 16.12 -1.82
C LEU A 652 -16.04 16.48 -2.68
N SER A 653 -16.37 15.73 -3.74
CA SER A 653 -17.61 15.96 -4.52
C SER A 653 -18.89 15.43 -3.82
N ILE A 654 -18.74 14.56 -2.83
CA ILE A 654 -19.83 13.93 -2.07
C ILE A 654 -20.00 14.60 -0.70
N LEU A 655 -18.90 15.01 -0.08
CA LEU A 655 -18.87 15.66 1.22
C LEU A 655 -19.47 17.09 1.15
N PRO A 656 -20.01 17.62 2.27
CA PRO A 656 -20.47 19.01 2.34
C PRO A 656 -19.32 19.97 2.03
N ASP A 657 -19.64 21.08 1.35
CA ASP A 657 -18.61 22.06 1.02
C ASP A 657 -18.20 22.86 2.26
N THR A 658 -16.91 22.88 2.53
CA THR A 658 -16.24 23.54 3.64
C THR A 658 -15.12 24.47 3.16
N GLY A 659 -15.00 24.70 1.84
CA GLY A 659 -13.91 25.47 1.22
C GLY A 659 -12.63 24.67 0.97
N ILE A 660 -12.51 23.46 1.55
CA ILE A 660 -11.34 22.57 1.40
C ILE A 660 -11.08 22.16 -0.07
N ARG A 661 -12.10 22.22 -0.93
CA ARG A 661 -11.98 22.03 -2.39
C ARG A 661 -10.95 22.97 -3.02
N GLY A 662 -10.86 24.22 -2.55
CA GLY A 662 -9.86 25.19 -2.99
C GLY A 662 -8.43 24.78 -2.62
N ALA A 663 -8.21 24.26 -1.41
CA ALA A 663 -6.90 23.75 -0.99
C ALA A 663 -6.47 22.54 -1.83
N ALA A 664 -7.39 21.60 -2.07
CA ALA A 664 -7.14 20.45 -2.94
C ALA A 664 -6.84 20.86 -4.39
N ARG A 665 -7.57 21.86 -4.93
CA ARG A 665 -7.34 22.44 -6.26
C ARG A 665 -5.93 22.99 -6.39
N LEU A 666 -5.53 23.87 -5.47
CA LEU A 666 -4.20 24.51 -5.47
C LEU A 666 -3.04 23.51 -5.35
N CYS A 667 -3.22 22.40 -4.64
CA CYS A 667 -2.16 21.39 -4.46
C CYS A 667 -2.08 20.38 -5.63
N LEU A 668 -3.21 19.95 -6.18
CA LEU A 668 -3.28 18.73 -6.99
C LEU A 668 -3.74 18.92 -8.44
N LEU A 669 -4.38 20.04 -8.79
CA LEU A 669 -4.97 20.23 -10.13
C LEU A 669 -3.93 20.03 -11.26
N ASP A 670 -2.80 20.73 -11.18
CA ASP A 670 -1.73 20.64 -12.18
C ASP A 670 -1.16 19.22 -12.31
N HIS A 671 -1.05 18.49 -11.20
CA HIS A 671 -0.59 17.10 -11.19
C HIS A 671 -1.56 16.20 -11.96
N PHE A 672 -2.86 16.29 -11.69
CA PHE A 672 -3.87 15.51 -12.43
C PHE A 672 -3.93 15.89 -13.91
N ILE A 673 -3.81 17.18 -14.25
CA ILE A 673 -3.77 17.64 -15.64
C ILE A 673 -2.51 17.10 -16.36
N SER A 674 -1.37 17.10 -15.69
CA SER A 674 -0.11 16.57 -16.22
C SER A 674 -0.21 15.06 -16.49
N ILE A 675 -0.69 14.28 -15.51
CA ILE A 675 -0.87 12.82 -15.63
C ILE A 675 -1.87 12.51 -16.76
N PHE A 676 -3.02 13.21 -16.81
CA PHE A 676 -4.03 13.01 -17.84
C PHE A 676 -3.53 13.25 -19.28
N LYS A 677 -2.63 14.24 -19.46
CA LYS A 677 -2.04 14.57 -20.77
C LYS A 677 -0.88 13.64 -21.16
N SER A 678 -0.07 13.20 -20.20
CA SER A 678 1.20 12.51 -20.46
C SER A 678 1.12 10.99 -20.46
N VAL A 679 0.19 10.40 -19.68
CA VAL A 679 0.19 8.96 -19.44
C VAL A 679 -0.57 8.21 -20.53
N ASN A 680 0.10 7.22 -21.16
CA ASN A 680 -0.51 6.34 -22.15
C ASN A 680 -1.41 5.25 -21.53
N ASN A 681 -1.31 5.00 -20.22
CA ASN A 681 -2.19 4.06 -19.52
C ASN A 681 -3.62 4.61 -19.43
N THR A 682 -4.57 3.89 -20.03
CA THR A 682 -6.00 4.24 -20.00
C THR A 682 -6.59 4.26 -18.59
N GLU A 683 -6.06 3.44 -17.68
CA GLU A 683 -6.54 3.40 -16.29
C GLU A 683 -6.16 4.66 -15.52
N ASP A 684 -4.89 5.10 -15.58
CA ASP A 684 -4.44 6.29 -14.84
C ASP A 684 -5.00 7.58 -15.46
N LYS A 685 -5.20 7.61 -16.78
CA LYS A 685 -6.04 8.64 -17.44
C LYS A 685 -7.45 8.67 -16.86
N ALA A 686 -8.11 7.52 -16.68
CA ALA A 686 -9.46 7.47 -16.10
C ALA A 686 -9.49 7.86 -14.61
N LEU A 687 -8.45 7.56 -13.83
CA LEU A 687 -8.32 8.01 -12.44
C LEU A 687 -8.07 9.53 -12.34
N SER A 688 -7.25 10.09 -13.23
CA SER A 688 -7.05 11.54 -13.31
C SER A 688 -8.34 12.25 -13.74
N MET A 689 -9.04 11.71 -14.74
CA MET A 689 -10.36 12.19 -15.17
C MET A 689 -11.38 12.21 -14.02
N LEU A 690 -11.42 11.16 -13.20
CA LEU A 690 -12.31 11.09 -12.02
C LEU A 690 -12.03 12.24 -11.03
N ALA A 691 -10.76 12.57 -10.80
CA ALA A 691 -10.38 13.71 -9.95
C ALA A 691 -10.69 15.06 -10.61
N LEU A 692 -10.42 15.22 -11.91
CA LEU A 692 -10.72 16.45 -12.66
C LEU A 692 -12.22 16.76 -12.69
N ASN A 693 -13.08 15.73 -12.72
CA ASN A 693 -14.54 15.89 -12.66
C ASN A 693 -15.03 16.57 -11.37
N SER A 694 -14.30 16.43 -10.25
CA SER A 694 -14.61 17.15 -9.01
C SER A 694 -14.35 18.66 -9.14
N PHE A 695 -13.33 19.06 -9.92
CA PHE A 695 -12.96 20.47 -10.12
C PHE A 695 -13.76 21.15 -11.25
N ILE A 696 -14.27 20.40 -12.22
CA ILE A 696 -15.18 20.94 -13.26
C ILE A 696 -16.49 21.48 -12.67
N ARG A 697 -16.92 20.97 -11.50
CA ARG A 697 -18.15 21.42 -10.82
C ARG A 697 -17.96 22.65 -9.93
N ASP A 698 -16.74 23.19 -9.88
CA ASP A 698 -16.36 24.37 -9.13
C ASP A 698 -16.03 25.52 -10.09
N PRO A 699 -16.65 26.71 -9.99
CA PRO A 699 -16.37 27.84 -10.88
C PRO A 699 -14.90 28.27 -10.90
N GLU A 700 -14.18 28.19 -9.77
CA GLU A 700 -12.75 28.51 -9.71
C GLU A 700 -11.91 27.42 -10.40
N GLY A 701 -12.23 26.15 -10.13
CA GLY A 701 -11.68 25.00 -10.85
C GLY A 701 -11.83 25.10 -12.37
N MET A 702 -13.01 25.49 -12.86
CA MET A 702 -13.24 25.69 -14.29
C MET A 702 -12.44 26.85 -14.88
N GLN A 703 -12.22 27.93 -14.13
CA GLN A 703 -11.37 29.03 -14.57
C GLN A 703 -9.90 28.59 -14.75
N ASP A 704 -9.35 27.80 -13.82
CA ASP A 704 -7.99 27.27 -13.92
C ASP A 704 -7.87 26.22 -15.04
N LEU A 705 -8.89 25.37 -15.20
CA LEU A 705 -8.97 24.35 -16.26
C LEU A 705 -9.01 24.96 -17.68
N ALA A 706 -9.52 26.19 -17.85
CA ALA A 706 -9.66 26.84 -19.15
C ALA A 706 -8.34 26.92 -19.95
N GLY A 707 -7.21 27.19 -19.28
CA GLY A 707 -5.88 27.22 -19.92
C GLY A 707 -5.39 25.85 -20.40
N HIS A 708 -6.08 24.78 -20.04
CA HIS A 708 -5.71 23.39 -20.32
C HIS A 708 -6.81 22.60 -21.05
N MET A 709 -7.96 23.22 -21.30
CA MET A 709 -9.17 22.63 -21.87
C MET A 709 -8.90 21.78 -23.11
N LYS A 710 -8.09 22.28 -24.05
CA LYS A 710 -7.73 21.56 -25.30
C LYS A 710 -7.16 20.16 -25.06
N GLY A 711 -6.20 20.04 -24.14
CA GLY A 711 -5.59 18.75 -23.82
C GLY A 711 -6.55 17.82 -23.06
N ILE A 712 -7.47 18.40 -22.28
CA ILE A 712 -8.48 17.66 -21.54
C ILE A 712 -9.55 17.11 -22.49
N LEU A 713 -10.09 17.94 -23.38
CA LEU A 713 -11.06 17.52 -24.40
C LEU A 713 -10.51 16.39 -25.27
N LYS A 714 -9.24 16.46 -25.70
CA LYS A 714 -8.59 15.37 -26.44
C LYS A 714 -8.60 14.05 -25.65
N GLY A 715 -8.10 14.05 -24.41
CA GLY A 715 -8.06 12.84 -23.59
C GLY A 715 -9.46 12.29 -23.24
N LEU A 716 -10.46 13.16 -23.10
CA LEU A 716 -11.85 12.74 -22.89
C LEU A 716 -12.45 12.09 -24.15
N ARG A 717 -12.14 12.59 -25.36
CA ARG A 717 -12.54 11.94 -26.63
C ARG A 717 -11.91 10.56 -26.78
N GLU A 718 -10.63 10.41 -26.45
CA GLU A 718 -9.93 9.10 -26.41
C GLU A 718 -10.65 8.10 -25.47
N LEU A 719 -11.08 8.56 -24.29
CA LEU A 719 -11.77 7.70 -23.30
C LEU A 719 -13.27 7.47 -23.57
N LYS A 720 -13.94 8.31 -24.38
CA LYS A 720 -15.40 8.32 -24.62
C LYS A 720 -16.02 6.97 -24.94
N LYS A 721 -15.32 6.12 -25.70
CA LYS A 721 -15.80 4.76 -26.07
C LYS A 721 -15.70 3.74 -24.95
N SER A 722 -14.92 4.03 -23.91
CA SER A 722 -14.58 3.13 -22.81
C SER A 722 -15.21 3.53 -21.47
N SER A 723 -15.46 4.82 -21.25
CA SER A 723 -16.02 5.37 -20.01
C SER A 723 -17.24 6.25 -20.29
N ALA A 724 -18.34 5.99 -19.58
CA ALA A 724 -19.51 6.87 -19.55
C ALA A 724 -19.24 8.22 -18.87
N MET A 725 -18.30 8.29 -17.92
CA MET A 725 -17.93 9.54 -17.26
C MET A 725 -17.22 10.50 -18.23
N ALA A 726 -16.39 9.99 -19.13
CA ALA A 726 -15.76 10.80 -20.18
C ALA A 726 -16.81 11.50 -21.07
N PHE A 727 -17.93 10.82 -21.36
CA PHE A 727 -19.04 11.38 -22.13
C PHE A 727 -19.78 12.49 -21.35
N GLU A 728 -20.15 12.25 -20.09
CA GLU A 728 -20.83 13.26 -19.26
C GLU A 728 -19.95 14.49 -19.01
N MET A 729 -18.63 14.32 -18.84
CA MET A 729 -17.69 15.44 -18.72
C MET A 729 -17.58 16.26 -20.00
N LEU A 730 -17.47 15.61 -21.18
CA LEU A 730 -17.49 16.32 -22.47
C LEU A 730 -18.76 17.15 -22.64
N LYS A 731 -19.91 16.59 -22.24
CA LYS A 731 -21.20 17.26 -22.29
C LYS A 731 -21.23 18.48 -21.37
N ALA A 732 -20.87 18.34 -20.09
CA ALA A 732 -20.85 19.44 -19.12
C ALA A 732 -19.97 20.61 -19.61
N LEU A 733 -18.74 20.31 -20.07
CA LEU A 733 -17.82 21.29 -20.65
C LEU A 733 -18.37 21.99 -21.91
N SER A 734 -19.24 21.32 -22.67
CA SER A 734 -19.91 21.90 -23.85
C SER A 734 -21.13 22.77 -23.52
N GLU A 735 -21.73 22.57 -22.35
CA GLU A 735 -22.93 23.29 -21.92
C GLU A 735 -22.58 24.66 -21.31
N GLU A 736 -21.58 24.71 -20.42
CA GLU A 736 -21.15 25.92 -19.69
C GLU A 736 -20.50 27.00 -20.58
N HIS A 737 -19.85 26.60 -21.67
CA HIS A 737 -19.24 27.54 -22.61
C HIS A 737 -20.27 27.99 -23.67
N ASP A 738 -20.81 29.20 -23.51
CA ASP A 738 -21.73 29.79 -24.50
C ASP A 738 -21.04 30.21 -25.82
N ASN A 739 -19.76 30.58 -25.76
CA ASN A 739 -18.92 30.75 -26.94
C ASN A 739 -18.42 29.40 -27.46
N SER A 740 -19.31 28.65 -28.13
CA SER A 740 -18.94 27.39 -28.79
C SER A 740 -17.75 27.49 -29.76
N ALA A 741 -17.51 28.66 -30.36
CA ALA A 741 -16.40 28.91 -31.28
C ALA A 741 -15.00 28.85 -30.64
N ASP A 742 -14.88 29.05 -29.32
CA ASP A 742 -13.59 28.94 -28.61
C ASP A 742 -13.23 27.48 -28.26
N ILE A 743 -14.24 26.59 -28.21
CA ILE A 743 -14.09 25.15 -27.88
C ILE A 743 -13.72 24.33 -29.12
N TRP A 744 -14.35 24.64 -30.25
CA TRP A 744 -14.28 23.84 -31.48
C TRP A 744 -13.54 24.63 -32.56
N ASN A 745 -12.26 24.31 -32.76
CA ASN A 745 -11.41 24.94 -33.78
C ASN A 745 -10.94 23.89 -34.78
N HIS A 746 -11.36 24.03 -36.05
CA HIS A 746 -10.95 23.11 -37.11
C HIS A 746 -9.74 23.66 -37.87
N LYS A 747 -8.59 23.01 -37.70
CA LYS A 747 -7.40 23.34 -38.49
C LYS A 747 -7.39 22.50 -39.76
N GLU A 748 -7.25 23.13 -40.92
CA GLU A 748 -6.88 22.42 -42.16
C GLU A 748 -5.55 21.69 -41.92
N LEU A 749 -5.58 20.35 -41.90
CA LEU A 749 -4.39 19.52 -41.68
C LEU A 749 -3.61 19.37 -42.98
N SER A 750 -4.32 19.03 -44.07
CA SER A 750 -3.71 18.78 -45.37
C SER A 750 -4.74 18.88 -46.50
N GLN A 751 -4.24 19.14 -47.70
CA GLN A 751 -4.99 19.14 -48.96
C GLN A 751 -4.20 18.34 -49.98
N THR A 752 -4.86 17.42 -50.70
CA THR A 752 -4.27 16.68 -51.83
C THR A 752 -5.07 16.90 -53.10
N ASP A 753 -4.39 17.15 -54.21
CA ASP A 753 -5.00 17.34 -55.52
C ASP A 753 -4.99 16.01 -56.31
N CYS A 754 -6.17 15.46 -56.59
CA CYS A 754 -6.37 14.26 -57.40
C CYS A 754 -7.17 14.57 -58.68
N SER A 755 -7.17 15.81 -59.15
CA SER A 755 -7.91 16.27 -60.33
C SER A 755 -7.67 15.44 -61.60
N ILE A 756 -6.52 14.78 -61.71
CA ILE A 756 -6.19 13.84 -62.80
C ILE A 756 -7.12 12.61 -62.86
N ASN A 757 -7.70 12.20 -61.74
CA ASN A 757 -8.71 11.12 -61.62
C ASN A 757 -10.17 11.67 -61.69
N GLY A 758 -10.33 13.00 -61.81
CA GLY A 758 -11.60 13.72 -61.89
C GLY A 758 -12.33 13.87 -60.55
N GLU A 759 -13.67 13.98 -60.57
CA GLU A 759 -14.46 14.29 -59.35
C GLU A 759 -14.28 13.21 -58.26
N VAL A 760 -14.14 13.62 -56.99
CA VAL A 760 -14.20 12.69 -55.84
C VAL A 760 -15.66 12.47 -55.46
N LEU A 761 -16.19 11.29 -55.76
CA LEU A 761 -17.62 10.99 -55.63
C LEU A 761 -17.99 10.32 -54.31
N ALA A 762 -17.04 9.62 -53.68
CA ALA A 762 -17.24 8.94 -52.42
C ALA A 762 -15.98 8.98 -51.55
N ILE A 763 -16.15 9.18 -50.24
CA ILE A 763 -15.11 9.04 -49.24
C ILE A 763 -15.66 8.23 -48.06
N THR A 764 -14.81 7.40 -47.45
CA THR A 764 -15.08 6.77 -46.16
C THR A 764 -13.79 6.55 -45.38
N CYS A 765 -13.89 6.46 -44.06
CA CYS A 765 -12.75 6.23 -43.15
C CYS A 765 -12.93 4.88 -42.45
N PHE A 766 -11.90 4.03 -42.44
CA PHE A 766 -11.96 2.71 -41.81
C PHE A 766 -10.56 2.23 -41.40
N LYS A 767 -10.42 1.64 -40.22
CA LYS A 767 -9.14 1.16 -39.63
C LYS A 767 -7.98 2.20 -39.75
N GLY A 768 -8.25 3.46 -39.42
CA GLY A 768 -7.24 4.55 -39.50
C GLY A 768 -6.78 4.91 -40.92
N LYS A 769 -7.46 4.40 -41.95
CA LYS A 769 -7.22 4.73 -43.36
C LYS A 769 -8.40 5.50 -43.95
N ILE A 770 -8.11 6.30 -44.97
CA ILE A 770 -9.08 7.06 -45.75
C ILE A 770 -9.16 6.43 -47.14
N PHE A 771 -10.38 6.23 -47.62
CA PHE A 771 -10.67 5.66 -48.93
C PHE A 771 -11.42 6.69 -49.77
N SER A 772 -10.98 6.91 -50.99
CA SER A 772 -11.59 7.88 -51.92
C SER A 772 -11.89 7.22 -53.27
N GLY A 773 -13.13 7.34 -53.73
CA GLY A 773 -13.62 6.83 -55.02
C GLY A 773 -13.78 7.96 -56.03
N HIS A 774 -13.21 7.77 -57.22
CA HIS A 774 -13.03 8.80 -58.24
C HIS A 774 -13.87 8.54 -59.50
N SER A 775 -14.06 9.60 -60.29
CA SER A 775 -14.86 9.55 -61.52
C SER A 775 -14.24 8.74 -62.67
N ASP A 776 -12.93 8.50 -62.66
CA ASP A 776 -12.22 7.70 -63.67
C ASP A 776 -12.28 6.18 -63.43
N GLY A 777 -12.91 5.75 -62.33
CA GLY A 777 -12.95 4.36 -61.85
C GLY A 777 -11.90 3.99 -60.79
N THR A 778 -11.08 4.95 -60.38
CA THR A 778 -10.00 4.71 -59.41
C THR A 778 -10.48 4.79 -57.97
N ILE A 779 -9.89 3.95 -57.11
CA ILE A 779 -9.96 4.04 -55.64
C ILE A 779 -8.55 4.33 -55.12
N LYS A 780 -8.39 5.38 -54.31
CA LYS A 780 -7.13 5.68 -53.60
C LYS A 780 -7.27 5.44 -52.10
N VAL A 781 -6.21 4.88 -51.52
CA VAL A 781 -6.08 4.55 -50.10
C VAL A 781 -5.01 5.45 -49.48
N TRP A 782 -5.36 6.13 -48.40
CA TRP A 782 -4.47 7.08 -47.71
C TRP A 782 -4.32 6.74 -46.23
N THR A 783 -3.18 7.13 -45.66
CA THR A 783 -2.98 7.24 -44.21
C THR A 783 -2.61 8.68 -43.84
N SER A 784 -2.99 9.11 -42.65
CA SER A 784 -2.64 10.41 -42.10
C SER A 784 -1.34 10.34 -41.31
N GLY A 785 -0.27 10.89 -41.88
CA GLY A 785 0.99 11.13 -41.18
C GLY A 785 0.97 12.43 -40.37
N ASN A 786 2.12 12.82 -39.82
CA ASN A 786 2.31 14.07 -39.09
C ASN A 786 2.08 15.30 -40.00
N SER A 787 0.82 15.74 -40.13
CA SER A 787 0.31 16.83 -40.98
C SER A 787 0.23 16.62 -42.50
N GLU A 788 0.46 15.41 -43.03
CA GLU A 788 0.26 15.13 -44.46
C GLU A 788 -0.53 13.82 -44.72
N LEU A 789 -1.24 13.78 -45.86
CA LEU A 789 -1.85 12.57 -46.40
C LEU A 789 -0.83 11.80 -47.23
N HIS A 790 -0.48 10.60 -46.80
CA HIS A 790 0.37 9.70 -47.57
C HIS A 790 -0.49 8.71 -48.35
N LEU A 791 -0.34 8.72 -49.69
CA LEU A 791 -0.94 7.74 -50.58
C LEU A 791 -0.27 6.38 -50.34
N ILE A 792 -1.05 5.40 -49.90
CA ILE A 792 -0.58 4.01 -49.73
C ILE A 792 -0.72 3.26 -51.06
N GLN A 793 -1.87 3.43 -51.72
CA GLN A 793 -2.24 2.62 -52.88
C GLN A 793 -3.22 3.34 -53.79
N GLU A 794 -3.08 3.12 -55.09
CA GLU A 794 -4.02 3.53 -56.14
C GLU A 794 -4.48 2.29 -56.90
N VAL A 795 -5.80 2.06 -56.98
CA VAL A 795 -6.39 0.84 -57.53
C VAL A 795 -7.46 1.20 -58.56
N ARG A 796 -7.24 0.84 -59.83
CA ARG A 796 -8.17 1.11 -60.93
C ARG A 796 -8.82 -0.16 -61.46
N GLU A 797 -9.60 -0.77 -60.59
CA GLU A 797 -10.31 -2.03 -60.82
C GLU A 797 -11.73 -1.85 -61.38
N HIS A 798 -12.31 -0.65 -61.24
CA HIS A 798 -13.59 -0.30 -61.86
C HIS A 798 -13.38 0.38 -63.22
N THR A 799 -14.28 0.10 -64.16
CA THR A 799 -14.18 0.63 -65.54
C THR A 799 -14.91 1.96 -65.74
N LYS A 800 -15.61 2.43 -64.69
CA LYS A 800 -16.49 3.63 -64.67
C LYS A 800 -16.53 4.24 -63.26
N PRO A 801 -17.02 5.49 -63.10
CA PRO A 801 -17.07 6.19 -61.81
C PRO A 801 -17.44 5.34 -60.60
N VAL A 802 -16.62 5.40 -59.54
CA VAL A 802 -16.91 4.80 -58.23
C VAL A 802 -17.74 5.79 -57.42
N THR A 803 -19.05 5.58 -57.36
CA THR A 803 -19.99 6.58 -56.81
C THR A 803 -20.27 6.40 -55.32
N SER A 804 -19.85 5.29 -54.72
CA SER A 804 -20.18 4.96 -53.34
C SER A 804 -19.17 3.98 -52.74
N LEU A 805 -18.79 4.23 -51.50
CA LEU A 805 -17.97 3.38 -50.65
C LEU A 805 -18.75 3.08 -49.37
N ALA A 806 -18.83 1.82 -48.96
CA ALA A 806 -19.60 1.37 -47.81
C ALA A 806 -18.79 0.38 -46.96
N VAL A 807 -18.83 0.52 -45.63
CA VAL A 807 -18.06 -0.29 -44.69
C VAL A 807 -18.99 -1.22 -43.91
N LEU A 808 -18.70 -2.52 -43.91
CA LEU A 808 -19.41 -3.51 -43.12
C LEU A 808 -18.57 -3.91 -41.90
N HIS A 809 -18.74 -3.15 -40.81
CA HIS A 809 -17.98 -3.28 -39.56
C HIS A 809 -18.01 -4.69 -38.94
N SER A 810 -19.10 -5.45 -39.11
CA SER A 810 -19.24 -6.83 -38.58
C SER A 810 -18.32 -7.86 -39.26
N SER A 811 -17.89 -7.58 -40.48
CA SER A 811 -17.01 -8.45 -41.28
C SER A 811 -15.65 -7.82 -41.56
N GLU A 812 -15.45 -6.58 -41.11
CA GLU A 812 -14.29 -5.73 -41.39
C GLU A 812 -13.98 -5.48 -42.88
N LYS A 813 -15.01 -5.46 -43.74
CA LYS A 813 -14.85 -5.29 -45.20
C LYS A 813 -15.31 -3.93 -45.73
N LEU A 814 -14.64 -3.48 -46.78
CA LEU A 814 -15.02 -2.32 -47.58
C LEU A 814 -15.70 -2.78 -48.87
N TYR A 815 -16.71 -2.06 -49.33
CA TYR A 815 -17.41 -2.31 -50.59
C TYR A 815 -17.43 -1.05 -51.44
N SER A 816 -17.19 -1.18 -52.75
CA SER A 816 -17.30 -0.09 -53.71
C SER A 816 -18.39 -0.36 -54.74
N GLY A 817 -19.24 0.63 -54.99
CA GLY A 817 -20.27 0.60 -56.03
C GLY A 817 -19.92 1.51 -57.20
N SER A 818 -20.10 1.03 -58.43
CA SER A 818 -19.76 1.78 -59.65
C SER A 818 -20.87 1.81 -60.70
N LEU A 819 -20.79 2.81 -61.59
CA LEU A 819 -21.57 2.90 -62.81
C LEU A 819 -21.21 1.82 -63.86
N ASP A 820 -20.18 1.00 -63.63
CA ASP A 820 -19.89 -0.20 -64.43
C ASP A 820 -20.84 -1.37 -64.15
N ARG A 821 -21.77 -1.20 -63.20
CA ARG A 821 -22.73 -2.21 -62.73
C ARG A 821 -22.07 -3.33 -61.92
N THR A 822 -20.96 -3.06 -61.26
CA THR A 822 -20.38 -3.99 -60.29
C THR A 822 -20.38 -3.39 -58.88
N VAL A 823 -20.43 -4.29 -57.89
CA VAL A 823 -20.03 -4.01 -56.52
C VAL A 823 -18.82 -4.88 -56.21
N LYS A 824 -17.68 -4.27 -55.89
CA LYS A 824 -16.46 -5.00 -55.48
C LYS A 824 -16.35 -5.03 -53.97
N MET A 825 -15.99 -6.19 -53.43
CA MET A 825 -15.71 -6.42 -52.01
C MET A 825 -14.21 -6.43 -51.80
N TRP A 826 -13.76 -5.69 -50.78
CA TRP A 826 -12.36 -5.43 -50.48
C TRP A 826 -12.05 -5.85 -49.05
N SER A 827 -10.94 -6.56 -48.89
CA SER A 827 -10.30 -6.72 -47.60
C SER A 827 -9.33 -5.57 -47.36
N VAL A 828 -9.13 -5.20 -46.09
CA VAL A 828 -8.39 -4.00 -45.68
C VAL A 828 -7.32 -4.40 -44.66
N ASN A 829 -6.06 -4.38 -45.13
CA ASN A 829 -4.87 -4.75 -44.37
C ASN A 829 -4.01 -3.50 -44.05
N GLU A 830 -2.85 -3.69 -43.43
CA GLU A 830 -1.90 -2.60 -43.18
C GLU A 830 -1.38 -1.98 -44.49
N GLU A 831 -1.04 -2.81 -45.48
CA GLU A 831 -0.48 -2.40 -46.79
C GLU A 831 -1.49 -1.77 -47.77
N GLY A 832 -2.80 -1.82 -47.50
CA GLY A 832 -3.83 -1.28 -48.40
C GLY A 832 -5.06 -2.18 -48.54
N ILE A 833 -5.56 -2.30 -49.76
CA ILE A 833 -6.74 -3.09 -50.15
C ILE A 833 -6.43 -4.09 -51.27
N TYR A 834 -7.14 -5.21 -51.25
CA TYR A 834 -7.20 -6.17 -52.35
C TYR A 834 -8.66 -6.61 -52.56
N CYS A 835 -9.03 -6.81 -53.83
CA CYS A 835 -10.38 -7.23 -54.19
C CYS A 835 -10.52 -8.74 -53.95
N GLU A 836 -11.44 -9.13 -53.07
CA GLU A 836 -11.73 -10.54 -52.80
C GLU A 836 -12.82 -11.11 -53.70
N GLN A 837 -13.88 -10.32 -53.96
CA GLN A 837 -15.02 -10.74 -54.77
C GLN A 837 -15.57 -9.58 -55.59
N VAL A 838 -16.08 -9.91 -56.78
CA VAL A 838 -16.78 -8.97 -57.67
C VAL A 838 -18.21 -9.49 -57.84
N HIS A 839 -19.19 -8.64 -57.55
CA HIS A 839 -20.61 -8.94 -57.74
C HIS A 839 -21.16 -8.14 -58.92
N GLU A 840 -21.56 -8.82 -59.98
CA GLU A 840 -22.24 -8.20 -61.12
C GLU A 840 -23.69 -7.86 -60.79
N MET A 841 -24.09 -6.64 -61.13
CA MET A 841 -25.42 -6.08 -60.90
C MET A 841 -26.12 -5.83 -62.23
N LYS A 842 -27.46 -5.88 -62.23
CA LYS A 842 -28.26 -5.62 -63.44
C LYS A 842 -28.26 -4.14 -63.83
N ASP A 843 -28.00 -3.26 -62.89
CA ASP A 843 -28.15 -1.82 -63.01
C ASP A 843 -26.89 -1.08 -62.51
N GLN A 844 -26.78 0.19 -62.89
CA GLN A 844 -25.70 1.06 -62.41
C GLN A 844 -25.93 1.46 -60.96
N ILE A 845 -24.85 1.46 -60.16
CA ILE A 845 -24.89 1.83 -58.75
C ILE A 845 -24.62 3.34 -58.64
N ASN A 846 -25.56 4.11 -58.08
CA ASN A 846 -25.34 5.54 -57.77
C ASN A 846 -25.07 5.77 -56.28
N ASN A 847 -25.65 4.96 -55.42
CA ASN A 847 -25.48 4.99 -53.96
C ASN A 847 -25.64 3.55 -53.45
N LEU A 848 -24.82 3.14 -52.48
CA LEU A 848 -24.71 1.76 -51.99
C LEU A 848 -24.62 1.75 -50.46
N VAL A 849 -25.36 0.85 -49.83
CA VAL A 849 -25.23 0.53 -48.40
C VAL A 849 -25.35 -0.99 -48.22
N ILE A 850 -24.53 -1.57 -47.34
CA ILE A 850 -24.44 -3.03 -47.14
C ILE A 850 -25.04 -3.43 -45.79
N ALA A 851 -25.91 -4.45 -45.81
CA ALA A 851 -26.57 -5.01 -44.63
C ALA A 851 -26.33 -6.54 -44.57
N ASN A 852 -25.20 -6.95 -44.00
CA ASN A 852 -24.80 -8.37 -43.88
C ASN A 852 -24.93 -9.15 -45.22
N SER A 853 -26.02 -9.89 -45.41
CA SER A 853 -26.29 -10.76 -46.56
C SER A 853 -26.96 -10.07 -47.77
N VAL A 854 -27.22 -8.76 -47.70
CA VAL A 854 -27.81 -7.97 -48.78
C VAL A 854 -27.09 -6.65 -49.04
N ALA A 855 -27.06 -6.24 -50.31
CA ALA A 855 -26.67 -4.91 -50.77
C ALA A 855 -27.91 -4.09 -51.16
N CYS A 856 -28.02 -2.90 -50.59
CA CYS A 856 -29.09 -1.94 -50.86
C CYS A 856 -28.53 -0.82 -51.73
N TYR A 857 -29.10 -0.58 -52.91
CA TYR A 857 -28.56 0.41 -53.85
C TYR A 857 -29.62 1.19 -54.62
N ILE A 858 -29.22 2.35 -55.14
CA ILE A 858 -30.03 3.22 -55.99
C ILE A 858 -29.55 3.13 -57.44
N ALA A 859 -30.44 2.72 -58.34
CA ALA A 859 -30.26 2.80 -59.78
C ALA A 859 -30.76 4.14 -60.34
N GLN A 860 -30.26 4.56 -61.51
CA GLN A 860 -30.58 5.87 -62.09
C GLN A 860 -32.09 5.97 -62.39
N GLY A 861 -32.75 6.97 -61.81
CA GLY A 861 -34.19 7.20 -62.02
C GLY A 861 -35.10 6.14 -61.40
N ALA A 862 -34.61 5.34 -60.45
CA ALA A 862 -35.36 4.27 -59.81
C ALA A 862 -35.52 4.46 -58.29
N GLY A 863 -36.29 3.55 -57.69
CA GLY A 863 -36.30 3.35 -56.24
C GLY A 863 -35.10 2.53 -55.76
N VAL A 864 -35.16 2.14 -54.50
CA VAL A 864 -34.17 1.34 -53.79
C VAL A 864 -34.32 -0.14 -54.16
N LYS A 865 -33.24 -0.71 -54.72
CA LYS A 865 -33.11 -2.13 -55.01
C LYS A 865 -32.33 -2.79 -53.87
N VAL A 866 -32.90 -3.85 -53.30
CA VAL A 866 -32.23 -4.72 -52.33
C VAL A 866 -31.85 -6.00 -53.07
N HIS A 867 -30.57 -6.34 -53.05
CA HIS A 867 -30.02 -7.53 -53.70
C HIS A 867 -29.36 -8.44 -52.66
N SER A 868 -29.82 -9.67 -52.54
CA SER A 868 -29.11 -10.68 -51.76
C SER A 868 -27.97 -11.25 -52.58
N TRP A 869 -26.83 -11.51 -51.93
CA TRP A 869 -25.69 -12.20 -52.55
C TRP A 869 -26.05 -13.60 -53.08
N ASN A 870 -27.19 -14.17 -52.64
CA ASN A 870 -27.77 -15.41 -53.18
C ASN A 870 -28.51 -15.20 -54.52
N GLY A 871 -28.41 -14.04 -55.15
CA GLY A 871 -28.92 -13.75 -56.50
C GLY A 871 -30.31 -13.12 -56.57
N SER A 872 -31.08 -13.08 -55.48
CA SER A 872 -32.41 -12.46 -55.48
C SER A 872 -32.32 -10.93 -55.46
N SER A 873 -33.21 -10.23 -56.18
CA SER A 873 -33.27 -8.76 -56.16
C SER A 873 -34.71 -8.28 -56.13
N LYS A 874 -35.01 -7.35 -55.20
CA LYS A 874 -36.34 -6.81 -54.94
C LYS A 874 -36.30 -5.27 -54.94
N LEU A 875 -37.23 -4.64 -55.64
CA LEU A 875 -37.47 -3.19 -55.59
C LEU A 875 -38.47 -2.89 -54.47
N VAL A 876 -38.10 -2.05 -53.49
CA VAL A 876 -38.88 -1.92 -52.25
C VAL A 876 -39.79 -0.69 -52.21
N ASN A 877 -39.34 0.49 -52.66
CA ASN A 877 -40.20 1.68 -52.77
C ASN A 877 -40.61 1.95 -54.23
N GLN A 878 -41.53 1.12 -54.73
CA GLN A 878 -42.09 1.26 -56.07
C GLN A 878 -42.77 2.64 -56.23
N ASN A 879 -42.57 3.28 -57.39
CA ASN A 879 -43.06 4.63 -57.73
C ASN A 879 -42.38 5.82 -57.00
N LYS A 880 -41.20 5.61 -56.40
CA LYS A 880 -40.38 6.69 -55.82
C LYS A 880 -38.98 6.73 -56.44
N TYR A 881 -38.41 7.93 -56.56
CA TYR A 881 -37.04 8.14 -57.03
C TYR A 881 -36.16 8.48 -55.84
N ALA A 882 -35.35 7.50 -55.41
CA ALA A 882 -34.43 7.68 -54.29
C ALA A 882 -33.19 8.50 -54.72
N LYS A 883 -32.55 9.17 -53.76
CA LYS A 883 -31.34 9.97 -53.96
C LYS A 883 -30.21 9.62 -52.98
N CYS A 884 -30.54 9.33 -51.74
CA CYS A 884 -29.59 8.96 -50.69
C CYS A 884 -30.17 7.86 -49.80
N LEU A 885 -29.27 7.07 -49.19
CA LEU A 885 -29.59 5.98 -48.26
C LEU A 885 -28.80 6.16 -46.95
N ALA A 886 -29.37 5.69 -45.84
CA ALA A 886 -28.64 5.38 -44.61
C ALA A 886 -29.19 4.09 -43.99
N LEU A 887 -28.34 3.27 -43.38
CA LEU A 887 -28.71 2.02 -42.73
C LEU A 887 -28.31 2.06 -41.25
N VAL A 888 -29.25 1.79 -40.36
CA VAL A 888 -29.00 1.64 -38.92
C VAL A 888 -29.83 0.46 -38.40
N GLN A 889 -29.19 -0.47 -37.68
CA GLN A 889 -29.85 -1.61 -37.00
C GLN A 889 -30.82 -2.43 -37.90
N GLY A 890 -30.49 -2.60 -39.18
CA GLY A 890 -31.32 -3.35 -40.15
C GLY A 890 -32.49 -2.55 -40.75
N LYS A 891 -32.71 -1.30 -40.32
CA LYS A 891 -33.63 -0.35 -40.94
C LYS A 891 -32.90 0.52 -41.95
N LEU A 892 -33.44 0.61 -43.15
CA LEU A 892 -32.92 1.39 -44.26
C LEU A 892 -33.78 2.64 -44.48
N TYR A 893 -33.17 3.80 -44.32
CA TYR A 893 -33.78 5.11 -44.55
C TYR A 893 -33.43 5.59 -45.96
N CYS A 894 -34.41 6.10 -46.70
CA CYS A 894 -34.18 6.64 -48.04
C CYS A 894 -34.81 8.02 -48.23
N GLY A 895 -34.00 8.96 -48.74
CA GLY A 895 -34.43 10.30 -49.14
C GLY A 895 -34.78 10.34 -50.63
N CYS A 896 -35.92 10.92 -50.98
CA CYS A 896 -36.48 10.90 -52.33
C CYS A 896 -36.48 12.27 -53.02
N HIS A 897 -36.66 12.24 -54.35
CA HIS A 897 -36.68 13.43 -55.20
C HIS A 897 -37.86 14.39 -54.94
N ASP A 898 -38.99 13.87 -54.44
CA ASP A 898 -40.23 14.60 -54.14
C ASP A 898 -40.30 15.12 -52.70
N SER A 899 -39.15 15.25 -52.03
CA SER A 899 -39.02 15.57 -50.60
C SER A 899 -39.57 14.51 -49.64
N SER A 900 -39.92 13.30 -50.09
CA SER A 900 -40.30 12.22 -49.17
C SER A 900 -39.09 11.54 -48.52
N ILE A 901 -39.30 11.06 -47.29
CA ILE A 901 -38.34 10.30 -46.49
C ILE A 901 -39.07 9.05 -46.02
N GLN A 902 -38.52 7.88 -46.33
CA GLN A 902 -39.17 6.59 -46.04
C GLN A 902 -38.23 5.68 -45.25
N GLU A 903 -38.80 4.91 -44.32
CA GLU A 903 -38.13 3.80 -43.63
C GLU A 903 -38.50 2.49 -44.32
N VAL A 904 -37.53 1.60 -44.49
CA VAL A 904 -37.70 0.23 -44.93
C VAL A 904 -37.06 -0.69 -43.90
N ASP A 905 -37.85 -1.51 -43.23
CA ASP A 905 -37.31 -2.62 -42.44
C ASP A 905 -36.86 -3.73 -43.40
N LEU A 906 -35.58 -4.10 -43.37
CA LEU A 906 -35.04 -5.13 -44.27
C LEU A 906 -35.42 -6.56 -43.87
N ALA A 907 -35.78 -6.80 -42.60
CA ALA A 907 -36.19 -8.11 -42.12
C ALA A 907 -37.66 -8.41 -42.44
N THR A 908 -38.56 -7.44 -42.18
CA THR A 908 -40.00 -7.62 -42.48
C THR A 908 -40.38 -7.16 -43.89
N GLY A 909 -39.56 -6.32 -44.53
CA GLY A 909 -39.87 -5.69 -45.81
C GLY A 909 -40.97 -4.62 -45.72
N THR A 910 -41.31 -4.16 -44.52
CA THR A 910 -42.34 -3.13 -44.30
C THR A 910 -41.82 -1.74 -44.67
N LEU A 911 -42.72 -0.90 -45.20
CA LEU A 911 -42.42 0.46 -45.65
C LEU A 911 -43.13 1.47 -44.73
N GLY A 912 -42.34 2.18 -43.92
CA GLY A 912 -42.78 3.35 -43.17
C GLY A 912 -42.61 4.63 -43.98
N ASN A 913 -43.51 5.59 -43.84
CA ASN A 913 -43.38 6.91 -44.44
C ASN A 913 -43.20 7.96 -43.35
N ILE A 914 -42.03 8.58 -43.31
CA ILE A 914 -41.66 9.58 -42.31
C ILE A 914 -42.01 10.98 -42.84
N GLN A 915 -41.65 11.29 -44.09
CA GLN A 915 -42.06 12.52 -44.80
C GLN A 915 -42.94 12.20 -45.99
N SER A 916 -44.19 12.68 -45.97
CA SER A 916 -45.00 12.77 -47.18
C SER A 916 -44.42 13.80 -48.15
N GLY A 917 -44.17 13.39 -49.39
CA GLY A 917 -43.62 14.25 -50.43
C GLY A 917 -44.61 15.31 -50.90
N SER A 918 -44.12 16.52 -51.19
CA SER A 918 -44.98 17.65 -51.57
C SER A 918 -45.19 17.71 -53.08
N LYS A 919 -46.40 17.40 -53.57
CA LYS A 919 -46.81 17.69 -54.96
C LYS A 919 -47.08 19.19 -55.14
N LYS A 920 -46.02 20.00 -55.31
CA LYS A 920 -46.17 21.42 -55.68
C LYS A 920 -46.85 21.52 -57.05
N LEU A 921 -48.01 22.16 -57.14
CA LEU A 921 -48.79 22.26 -58.39
C LEU A 921 -48.05 22.98 -59.54
N LEU A 922 -47.05 23.82 -59.22
CA LEU A 922 -46.31 24.68 -60.17
C LEU A 922 -44.83 24.90 -59.79
N GLY A 923 -44.27 24.10 -58.88
CA GLY A 923 -42.91 24.31 -58.33
C GLY A 923 -41.93 23.19 -58.68
N LYS A 924 -40.66 23.54 -58.93
CA LYS A 924 -39.57 22.56 -59.06
C LYS A 924 -39.52 21.63 -57.83
N ALA A 925 -39.27 20.34 -58.06
CA ALA A 925 -39.10 19.35 -57.01
C ALA A 925 -37.90 19.69 -56.11
N ASN A 926 -38.01 19.39 -54.81
CA ASN A 926 -36.99 19.67 -53.81
C ASN A 926 -36.40 18.36 -53.28
N PRO A 927 -35.39 17.76 -53.95
CA PRO A 927 -34.84 16.48 -53.55
C PRO A 927 -34.15 16.54 -52.19
N ILE A 928 -34.25 15.44 -51.44
CA ILE A 928 -33.34 15.16 -50.32
C ILE A 928 -32.02 14.68 -50.94
N TYR A 929 -30.92 15.42 -50.74
CA TYR A 929 -29.61 15.06 -51.31
C TYR A 929 -28.77 14.19 -50.38
N ALA A 930 -28.84 14.44 -49.08
CA ALA A 930 -28.11 13.71 -48.08
C ALA A 930 -29.04 13.33 -46.93
N LEU A 931 -28.83 12.13 -46.40
CA LEU A 931 -29.54 11.60 -45.25
C LEU A 931 -28.53 10.83 -44.41
N GLN A 932 -28.46 11.13 -43.12
CA GLN A 932 -27.65 10.40 -42.15
C GLN A 932 -28.49 10.10 -40.91
N VAL A 933 -28.22 8.99 -40.25
CA VAL A 933 -28.86 8.62 -38.98
C VAL A 933 -27.77 8.44 -37.92
N HIS A 934 -27.92 9.11 -36.78
CA HIS A 934 -26.97 9.14 -35.66
C HIS A 934 -27.76 9.31 -34.35
N ASP A 935 -27.44 8.54 -33.31
CA ASP A 935 -28.10 8.54 -31.98
C ASP A 935 -29.64 8.58 -32.00
N GLY A 936 -30.27 7.82 -32.90
CA GLY A 936 -31.73 7.80 -33.03
C GLY A 936 -32.35 9.07 -33.63
N LEU A 937 -31.54 9.93 -34.25
CA LEU A 937 -31.97 11.09 -35.02
C LEU A 937 -31.62 10.92 -36.51
N ILE A 938 -32.56 11.30 -37.37
CA ILE A 938 -32.47 11.31 -38.84
C ILE A 938 -32.24 12.75 -39.28
N TYR A 939 -31.11 13.01 -39.92
CA TYR A 939 -30.72 14.31 -40.46
C TYR A 939 -30.87 14.27 -41.98
N ALA A 940 -31.75 15.11 -42.53
CA ALA A 940 -32.06 15.13 -43.96
C ALA A 940 -31.88 16.52 -44.58
N ALA A 941 -30.99 16.65 -45.57
CA ALA A 941 -30.72 17.88 -46.30
C ALA A 941 -31.52 17.96 -47.62
N ALA A 942 -32.20 19.08 -47.84
CA ALA A 942 -32.94 19.36 -49.06
C ALA A 942 -32.24 20.40 -49.96
N SER A 943 -32.51 20.35 -51.27
CA SER A 943 -31.92 21.24 -52.29
C SER A 943 -32.20 22.74 -52.11
N ALA A 944 -33.32 23.07 -51.48
CA ALA A 944 -33.78 24.43 -51.24
C ALA A 944 -34.46 24.46 -49.86
N PRO A 945 -34.43 25.61 -49.16
CA PRO A 945 -35.14 25.75 -47.90
C PRO A 945 -36.63 25.42 -48.06
N SER A 946 -37.20 24.74 -47.07
CA SER A 946 -38.64 24.53 -46.99
C SER A 946 -39.38 25.84 -46.67
N LEU A 947 -40.72 25.78 -46.58
CA LEU A 947 -41.57 26.95 -46.27
C LEU A 947 -41.25 27.63 -44.92
N ASP A 948 -40.52 26.93 -44.06
CA ASP A 948 -40.01 27.33 -42.75
C ASP A 948 -38.57 27.92 -42.80
N GLY A 949 -37.96 28.03 -43.99
CA GLY A 949 -36.62 28.58 -44.17
C GLY A 949 -35.46 27.61 -43.88
N ALA A 950 -35.73 26.36 -43.48
CA ALA A 950 -34.69 25.40 -43.11
C ALA A 950 -34.23 24.52 -44.30
N ASN A 951 -32.93 24.22 -44.37
CA ASN A 951 -32.32 23.40 -45.41
C ASN A 951 -32.11 21.95 -44.92
N VAL A 952 -31.94 21.76 -43.61
CA VAL A 952 -31.81 20.44 -42.96
C VAL A 952 -32.91 20.26 -41.93
N LYS A 953 -33.53 19.08 -41.89
CA LYS A 953 -34.52 18.69 -40.88
C LYS A 953 -34.00 17.50 -40.06
N ILE A 954 -34.31 17.53 -38.76
CA ILE A 954 -33.78 16.58 -37.77
C ILE A 954 -34.95 15.90 -37.06
N TRP A 955 -35.09 14.59 -37.25
CA TRP A 955 -36.28 13.83 -36.90
C TRP A 955 -35.96 12.63 -36.01
N SER A 956 -36.83 12.29 -35.05
CA SER A 956 -36.62 11.15 -34.15
C SER A 956 -36.97 9.82 -34.83
N THR A 957 -36.11 8.80 -34.73
CA THR A 957 -36.39 7.44 -35.23
C THR A 957 -37.45 6.71 -34.42
N SER A 958 -37.71 7.14 -33.18
CA SER A 958 -38.58 6.43 -32.23
C SER A 958 -40.06 6.74 -32.42
N ASN A 959 -40.39 7.94 -32.88
CA ASN A 959 -41.77 8.44 -33.01
C ASN A 959 -42.01 9.30 -34.27
N TYR A 960 -40.99 9.47 -35.12
CA TYR A 960 -41.04 10.27 -36.35
C TYR A 960 -41.41 11.76 -36.17
N SER A 961 -41.31 12.30 -34.94
CA SER A 961 -41.51 13.73 -34.71
C SER A 961 -40.30 14.54 -35.17
N MET A 962 -40.54 15.72 -35.74
CA MET A 962 -39.48 16.70 -36.03
C MET A 962 -38.96 17.29 -34.71
N VAL A 963 -37.66 17.12 -34.47
CA VAL A 963 -36.95 17.55 -33.25
C VAL A 963 -36.25 18.90 -33.45
N GLY A 964 -35.77 19.17 -34.67
CA GLY A 964 -35.07 20.41 -34.99
C GLY A 964 -34.93 20.67 -36.49
N SER A 965 -34.42 21.85 -36.83
CA SER A 965 -34.23 22.30 -38.21
C SER A 965 -33.09 23.31 -38.30
N LEU A 966 -32.20 23.14 -39.29
CA LEU A 966 -31.04 24.02 -39.48
C LEU A 966 -31.21 24.86 -40.77
N PRO A 967 -31.22 26.21 -40.67
CA PRO A 967 -31.18 27.09 -41.83
C PRO A 967 -29.74 27.20 -42.34
N SER A 968 -29.50 26.87 -43.61
CA SER A 968 -28.16 26.95 -44.20
C SER A 968 -28.07 28.10 -45.21
N THR A 969 -26.91 28.76 -45.27
CA THR A 969 -26.67 29.85 -46.23
C THR A 969 -26.61 29.38 -47.70
N SER A 970 -26.55 28.06 -47.95
CA SER A 970 -26.38 27.50 -49.28
C SER A 970 -27.12 26.17 -49.47
N GLU A 971 -27.05 25.62 -50.69
CA GLU A 971 -27.54 24.28 -51.01
C GLU A 971 -26.62 23.23 -50.35
N VAL A 972 -27.13 22.53 -49.33
CA VAL A 972 -26.44 21.43 -48.66
C VAL A 972 -26.48 20.18 -49.53
N ARG A 973 -25.31 19.60 -49.79
CA ARG A 973 -25.11 18.47 -50.70
C ARG A 973 -24.78 17.16 -49.98
N THR A 974 -24.11 17.26 -48.83
CA THR A 974 -23.64 16.14 -48.02
C THR A 974 -23.66 16.54 -46.55
N ILE A 975 -23.87 15.57 -45.65
CA ILE A 975 -23.87 15.76 -44.19
C ILE A 975 -22.86 14.78 -43.60
N ALA A 976 -22.12 15.20 -42.57
CA ALA A 976 -21.49 14.30 -41.62
C ALA A 976 -21.94 14.70 -40.20
N VAL A 977 -22.45 13.75 -39.42
CA VAL A 977 -22.83 13.93 -38.01
C VAL A 977 -21.85 13.15 -37.15
N SER A 978 -21.34 13.82 -36.12
CA SER A 978 -20.54 13.27 -35.02
C SER A 978 -21.37 13.21 -33.73
N SER A 979 -20.75 12.75 -32.65
CA SER A 979 -21.33 12.76 -31.32
C SER A 979 -21.71 14.17 -30.82
N GLU A 980 -20.95 15.23 -31.13
CA GLU A 980 -21.18 16.60 -30.63
C GLU A 980 -21.50 17.66 -31.71
N LEU A 981 -21.00 17.46 -32.94
CA LEU A 981 -21.07 18.41 -34.05
C LEU A 981 -21.77 17.82 -35.30
N ILE A 982 -22.42 18.71 -36.06
CA ILE A 982 -23.05 18.44 -37.35
C ILE A 982 -22.32 19.27 -38.42
N TYR A 983 -21.81 18.62 -39.46
CA TYR A 983 -21.10 19.22 -40.57
C TYR A 983 -21.98 19.21 -41.82
N LEU A 984 -22.22 20.39 -42.40
CA LEU A 984 -23.03 20.56 -43.61
C LEU A 984 -22.14 20.98 -44.79
N GLY A 985 -21.92 20.07 -45.73
CA GLY A 985 -21.12 20.33 -46.93
C GLY A 985 -21.96 21.01 -48.01
N CYS A 986 -21.63 22.26 -48.31
CA CYS A 986 -22.38 23.13 -49.21
C CYS A 986 -21.80 23.19 -50.63
N LYS A 987 -22.66 23.60 -51.57
CA LYS A 987 -22.35 23.72 -53.00
C LYS A 987 -21.21 24.70 -53.35
N VAL A 988 -20.93 25.69 -52.51
CA VAL A 988 -19.98 26.79 -52.78
C VAL A 988 -18.60 26.54 -52.14
N GLY A 989 -18.29 25.29 -51.76
CA GLY A 989 -17.03 24.99 -51.08
C GLY A 989 -17.01 25.46 -49.62
N ILE A 990 -18.17 25.49 -48.98
CA ILE A 990 -18.36 25.90 -47.59
C ILE A 990 -18.75 24.67 -46.77
N ILE A 991 -18.19 24.51 -45.58
CA ILE A 991 -18.67 23.57 -44.56
C ILE A 991 -19.23 24.40 -43.42
N GLU A 992 -20.54 24.35 -43.17
CA GLU A 992 -21.11 24.95 -41.96
C GLU A 992 -21.05 23.93 -40.82
N VAL A 993 -20.43 24.30 -39.70
CA VAL A 993 -20.31 23.46 -38.51
C VAL A 993 -21.35 23.91 -37.48
N TRP A 994 -22.15 22.98 -36.98
CA TRP A 994 -23.25 23.24 -36.06
C TRP A 994 -23.12 22.41 -34.78
N CYS A 995 -23.45 23.01 -33.63
CA CYS A 995 -23.54 22.31 -32.36
C CYS A 995 -24.81 21.46 -32.36
N LYS A 996 -24.67 20.16 -32.08
CA LYS A 996 -25.79 19.21 -32.09
C LYS A 996 -26.79 19.45 -30.95
N ASN A 997 -26.32 19.91 -29.79
CA ASN A 997 -27.15 20.14 -28.61
C ASN A 997 -27.87 21.50 -28.67
N LYS A 998 -27.16 22.57 -29.02
CA LYS A 998 -27.70 23.95 -29.09
C LYS A 998 -28.37 24.28 -30.45
N TYR A 999 -28.23 23.42 -31.48
CA TYR A 999 -28.62 23.66 -32.88
C TYR A 999 -28.18 25.02 -33.45
N SER A 1000 -27.07 25.56 -32.92
CA SER A 1000 -26.46 26.82 -33.33
C SER A 1000 -25.26 26.58 -34.24
N ARG A 1001 -24.99 27.51 -35.16
CA ARG A 1001 -23.80 27.46 -36.00
C ARG A 1001 -22.58 27.89 -35.20
N VAL A 1002 -21.57 27.03 -35.15
CA VAL A 1002 -20.32 27.19 -34.40
C VAL A 1002 -19.26 27.85 -35.27
N GLU A 1003 -19.05 27.30 -36.47
CA GLU A 1003 -17.98 27.70 -37.38
C GLU A 1003 -18.43 27.62 -38.84
N THR A 1004 -17.65 28.18 -39.75
CA THR A 1004 -17.85 28.05 -41.20
C THR A 1004 -16.49 27.90 -41.87
N LEU A 1005 -16.17 26.67 -42.30
CA LEU A 1005 -14.89 26.34 -42.94
C LEU A 1005 -15.00 26.62 -44.44
N GLN A 1006 -14.07 27.41 -44.96
CA GLN A 1006 -14.00 27.74 -46.38
C GLN A 1006 -12.93 26.88 -47.05
N THR A 1007 -13.33 26.09 -48.05
CA THR A 1007 -12.37 25.39 -48.91
C THR A 1007 -11.72 26.38 -49.87
N ARG A 1008 -10.44 26.17 -50.21
CA ARG A 1008 -9.63 27.13 -50.98
C ARG A 1008 -10.11 27.33 -52.42
N SER A 1009 -10.90 26.40 -52.95
CA SER A 1009 -11.64 26.52 -54.21
C SER A 1009 -13.14 26.60 -53.95
N ASN A 1010 -13.87 27.47 -54.66
CA ASN A 1010 -15.33 27.60 -54.57
C ASN A 1010 -16.07 26.45 -55.29
N THR A 1011 -15.61 25.22 -55.07
CA THR A 1011 -16.02 23.99 -55.75
C THR A 1011 -16.98 23.17 -54.92
N ARG A 1012 -17.83 22.38 -55.57
CA ARG A 1012 -18.90 21.65 -54.88
C ARG A 1012 -18.30 20.56 -54.00
N ILE A 1013 -18.65 20.54 -52.73
CA ILE A 1013 -18.39 19.40 -51.85
C ILE A 1013 -19.39 18.29 -52.23
N LEU A 1014 -18.87 17.09 -52.54
CA LEU A 1014 -19.67 15.97 -53.04
C LEU A 1014 -19.87 14.88 -51.97
N CYS A 1015 -18.84 14.63 -51.17
CA CYS A 1015 -18.86 13.62 -50.11
C CYS A 1015 -18.04 14.08 -48.90
N MET A 1016 -18.40 13.62 -47.71
CA MET A 1016 -17.65 13.82 -46.47
C MET A 1016 -17.69 12.55 -45.61
N ALA A 1017 -16.67 12.34 -44.79
CA ALA A 1017 -16.64 11.32 -43.76
C ALA A 1017 -15.89 11.81 -42.53
N LEU A 1018 -16.22 11.27 -41.36
CA LEU A 1018 -15.44 11.42 -40.14
C LEU A 1018 -14.54 10.19 -39.96
N ASP A 1019 -13.38 10.37 -39.36
CA ASP A 1019 -12.55 9.26 -38.93
C ASP A 1019 -13.19 8.49 -37.75
N THR A 1020 -12.59 7.36 -37.38
CA THR A 1020 -13.10 6.51 -36.30
C THR A 1020 -13.17 7.19 -34.94
N ASN A 1021 -12.40 8.24 -34.67
CA ASN A 1021 -12.37 8.97 -33.40
C ASN A 1021 -13.15 10.30 -33.43
N GLU A 1022 -13.69 10.69 -34.59
CA GLU A 1022 -14.40 11.96 -34.82
C GLU A 1022 -13.51 13.21 -34.65
N ASP A 1023 -12.20 13.04 -34.62
CA ASP A 1023 -11.20 14.11 -34.53
C ASP A 1023 -10.78 14.65 -35.91
N MET A 1024 -11.09 13.94 -37.01
CA MET A 1024 -10.80 14.37 -38.37
C MET A 1024 -12.03 14.28 -39.29
N LEU A 1025 -12.37 15.40 -39.91
CA LEU A 1025 -13.31 15.49 -41.02
C LEU A 1025 -12.54 15.43 -42.35
N VAL A 1026 -12.94 14.51 -43.22
CA VAL A 1026 -12.40 14.35 -44.58
C VAL A 1026 -13.46 14.71 -45.60
N ILE A 1027 -13.12 15.52 -46.59
CA ILE A 1027 -14.04 15.96 -47.65
C ILE A 1027 -13.50 15.68 -49.05
N GLY A 1028 -14.41 15.47 -50.00
CA GLY A 1028 -14.11 15.27 -51.43
C GLY A 1028 -14.91 16.23 -52.30
N THR A 1029 -14.25 16.82 -53.30
CA THR A 1029 -14.79 17.92 -54.12
C THR A 1029 -14.96 17.58 -55.60
N SER A 1030 -15.76 18.39 -56.30
CA SER A 1030 -16.00 18.25 -57.74
C SER A 1030 -14.84 18.68 -58.65
N ASP A 1031 -13.76 19.25 -58.11
CA ASP A 1031 -12.50 19.48 -58.85
C ASP A 1031 -11.46 18.38 -58.58
N GLY A 1032 -11.84 17.31 -57.88
CA GLY A 1032 -10.97 16.16 -57.63
C GLY A 1032 -10.03 16.33 -56.43
N ARG A 1033 -10.34 17.22 -55.49
CA ARG A 1033 -9.50 17.46 -54.31
C ARG A 1033 -10.03 16.71 -53.09
N ILE A 1034 -9.08 16.33 -52.23
CA ILE A 1034 -9.34 15.76 -50.91
C ILE A 1034 -8.75 16.73 -49.89
N GLN A 1035 -9.55 17.13 -48.90
CA GLN A 1035 -9.10 17.97 -47.79
C GLN A 1035 -9.43 17.32 -46.45
N THR A 1036 -8.54 17.50 -45.48
CA THR A 1036 -8.67 16.98 -44.12
C THR A 1036 -8.63 18.12 -43.12
N TRP A 1037 -9.62 18.16 -42.22
CA TRP A 1037 -9.76 19.15 -41.16
C TRP A 1037 -9.67 18.43 -39.81
N GLY A 1038 -8.73 18.84 -38.97
CA GLY A 1038 -8.53 18.28 -37.63
C GLY A 1038 -9.22 19.14 -36.59
N LEU A 1039 -10.08 18.54 -35.78
CA LEU A 1039 -10.79 19.18 -34.69
C LEU A 1039 -9.86 19.27 -33.48
N SER A 1040 -9.22 20.43 -33.33
CA SER A 1040 -8.03 20.59 -32.49
C SER A 1040 -8.34 20.84 -31.01
#